data_AF-A0A7C4CC86-F1
#
_entry.id   AF-A0A7C4CC86-F1
#
_cell.length_a   1.000
_cell.length_b   1.000
_cell.length_c   1.000
_cell.angle_alpha   90.00
_cell.angle_beta   90.00
_cell.angle_gamma   90.00
#
_symmetry.space_group_name_H-M   'P 1'
#
loop_
_entity.id
_entity.type
_entity.pdbx_description
1 polymer ?
#
loop_
_entity_poly.entity_id
_entity_poly.type
_entity_poly.pdbx_seq_one_letter_code
_entity_poly.pdbx_strand_id
1 'polypeptide(L)'
;RVGGREVLAQAGTKPAGFVQSLPENLGQALNLVLASYAVGDRYLKQAVKRLKPEELDILLGEAPGFFKDDDDTTAKALTGILHREFGLDYDTSREVKSETILAYVRKLDRKALALSGLAVVAAAAEAKRLLAAEPPVFRQEGMRDGVDGVEGRVWLAEETEWGLVVVGGEGDNTYRRDACLIVELGGDDQYRNRAGGAVGFPGREFSVCIDLAGNDCYSCDRLFSQGAALFGCGVLIDLFGDDDYRAGHYAQGGGIFGTGLLWDGAGRDRFEAGFFAQGAAAYGLGTLVDLQGNDSYRSFCYCQGFAGIWAHGLLWDAQGNDLYYAGGKFLHEPLLPREYRSFAQGFAIGSRPDASGGVGFLGDAQGNDFYNAEVFCQGTSYWYALGMLWDGEGFDHYTAAQYTQGAGIHLSVGALIDEEGDDSYFSRLGPSQGEGHDLSVGVLVDRKGDDGYYCSGGQGIGLTNSVGLFADCDGNDWYMCSDSLLSHGSSNAARGFGGMGLFVDLAGRDRYPQASGVADRRFWTKGTYGAGLDFDRPASVVDWEPDVDTTDIGEDSVVAPVESLFKTASLWEVGNVVKKVRRARKQLLARGREGVEYALTKKIDTKDGLELRNMEFLVQAMPDTAKPLLFAGMRDRRFLARNNSAYLVGKMGRAALDCVDSLLLALKDKRITPRRAANALGDVGDSLVVPKILYLLRDTFEVSRIVTAEACGKLRNPAAIPDLIRTLQDREFTVRSAAEMALVAIGTLSLEGILERLSGMKGPALGHAVRAAGELAAKLDTTEQRALRVRTQEALLPLVGHRDAFVRLVTVDALGKSLEPAVAGKLREAQISETDPFVLTAYRAVLARREQN
;
A
#
# COMPACT_ATOMS: atom_id res chain seq x y z
N ARG A 1 -11.78 9.45 -25.19
CA ARG A 1 -12.96 9.98 -25.92
C ARG A 1 -12.85 11.46 -26.32
N VAL A 2 -12.47 12.40 -25.43
CA VAL A 2 -12.34 13.84 -25.81
C VAL A 2 -11.13 14.08 -26.73
N GLY A 3 -9.92 13.67 -26.32
CA GLY A 3 -8.71 13.82 -27.14
C GLY A 3 -8.84 13.21 -28.54
N GLY A 4 -9.26 11.94 -28.63
CA GLY A 4 -9.45 11.27 -29.92
C GLY A 4 -10.42 11.97 -30.89
N ARG A 5 -11.48 12.63 -30.41
CA ARG A 5 -12.38 13.41 -31.28
C ARG A 5 -11.70 14.65 -31.86
N GLU A 6 -10.88 15.33 -31.05
CA GLU A 6 -10.11 16.50 -31.52
C GLU A 6 -9.03 16.08 -32.52
N VAL A 7 -8.36 14.95 -32.28
CA VAL A 7 -7.36 14.39 -33.20
C VAL A 7 -7.99 14.09 -34.56
N LEU A 8 -9.12 13.37 -34.60
CA LEU A 8 -9.81 13.07 -35.85
C LEU A 8 -10.25 14.33 -36.60
N ALA A 9 -10.71 15.35 -35.88
CA ALA A 9 -11.06 16.64 -36.50
C ALA A 9 -9.83 17.34 -37.08
N GLN A 10 -8.69 17.32 -36.38
CA GLN A 10 -7.46 17.96 -36.82
C GLN A 10 -6.80 17.23 -38.00
N ALA A 11 -6.82 15.89 -38.02
CA ALA A 11 -6.32 15.09 -39.13
C ALA A 11 -7.03 15.44 -40.47
N GLY A 12 -8.31 15.85 -40.41
CA GLY A 12 -9.07 16.30 -41.58
C GLY A 12 -8.73 17.70 -42.11
N THR A 13 -7.86 18.49 -41.46
CA THR A 13 -7.66 19.91 -41.81
C THR A 13 -6.55 20.21 -42.83
N LYS A 14 -5.56 19.32 -43.01
CA LYS A 14 -4.66 19.24 -44.18
C LYS A 14 -3.62 18.14 -43.91
N PRO A 15 -3.47 17.12 -44.77
CA PRO A 15 -2.40 16.15 -44.63
C PRO A 15 -1.03 16.80 -44.89
N ALA A 16 0.01 16.34 -44.19
CA ALA A 16 1.38 16.75 -44.48
C ALA A 16 1.71 16.43 -45.96
N GLY A 17 2.42 17.33 -46.64
CA GLY A 17 2.59 17.26 -48.10
C GLY A 17 3.21 15.94 -48.58
N PHE A 18 4.15 15.37 -47.82
CA PHE A 18 4.82 14.12 -48.13
C PHE A 18 3.93 12.87 -47.95
N VAL A 19 2.83 12.99 -47.22
CA VAL A 19 1.91 11.87 -46.95
C VAL A 19 1.05 11.55 -48.18
N GLN A 20 0.84 12.53 -49.07
CA GLN A 20 -0.02 12.38 -50.25
C GLN A 20 0.53 11.39 -51.29
N SER A 21 1.82 11.06 -51.22
CA SER A 21 2.46 10.06 -52.09
C SER A 21 2.44 8.63 -51.52
N LEU A 22 1.96 8.45 -50.29
CA LEU A 22 1.89 7.14 -49.65
C LEU A 22 0.55 6.45 -49.92
N PRO A 23 0.48 5.11 -49.83
CA PRO A 23 -0.79 4.39 -49.87
C PRO A 23 -1.75 4.87 -48.78
N GLU A 24 -3.05 4.73 -49.07
CA GLU A 24 -4.10 5.41 -48.32
C GLU A 24 -4.04 5.13 -46.80
N ASN A 25 -3.97 3.86 -46.38
CA ASN A 25 -3.95 3.50 -44.96
C ASN A 25 -2.67 3.95 -44.25
N LEU A 26 -1.50 3.74 -44.86
CA LEU A 26 -0.21 4.22 -44.32
C LEU A 26 -0.22 5.75 -44.19
N GLY A 27 -0.68 6.45 -45.22
CA GLY A 27 -0.74 7.90 -45.20
C GLY A 27 -1.72 8.42 -44.14
N GLN A 28 -2.88 7.78 -43.99
CA GLN A 28 -3.84 8.10 -42.93
C GLN A 28 -3.23 7.85 -41.54
N ALA A 29 -2.53 6.74 -41.33
CA ALA A 29 -1.86 6.40 -40.08
C ALA A 29 -0.81 7.46 -39.68
N LEU A 30 0.10 7.82 -40.59
CA LEU A 30 1.12 8.86 -40.36
C LEU A 30 0.48 10.21 -40.04
N ASN A 31 -0.52 10.62 -40.84
CA ASN A 31 -1.20 11.90 -40.61
C ASN A 31 -1.93 11.93 -39.28
N LEU A 32 -2.53 10.81 -38.86
CA LEU A 32 -3.23 10.72 -37.59
C LEU A 32 -2.29 10.90 -36.40
N VAL A 33 -1.14 10.21 -36.43
CA VAL A 33 -0.12 10.34 -35.38
C VAL A 33 0.44 11.76 -35.32
N LEU A 34 0.83 12.35 -36.46
CA LEU A 34 1.38 13.71 -36.50
C LEU A 34 0.36 14.78 -36.08
N ALA A 35 -0.91 14.63 -36.47
CA ALA A 35 -1.98 15.50 -36.01
C ALA A 35 -2.19 15.39 -34.48
N SER A 36 -1.99 14.20 -33.92
CA SER A 36 -2.08 13.97 -32.48
C SER A 36 -1.00 14.69 -31.70
N TYR A 37 0.20 14.87 -32.25
CA TYR A 37 1.29 15.62 -31.59
C TYR A 37 0.92 17.09 -31.41
N ALA A 38 0.29 17.71 -32.41
CA ALA A 38 -0.21 19.07 -32.28
C ALA A 38 -1.32 19.20 -31.23
N VAL A 39 -2.20 18.20 -31.09
CA VAL A 39 -3.21 18.16 -30.02
C VAL A 39 -2.54 17.97 -28.65
N GLY A 40 -1.64 17.00 -28.55
CA GLY A 40 -0.88 16.67 -27.34
C GLY A 40 -0.09 17.86 -26.83
N ASP A 41 0.66 18.54 -27.70
CA ASP A 41 1.46 19.71 -27.37
C ASP A 41 0.64 20.84 -26.75
N ARG A 42 -0.57 21.11 -27.27
CA ARG A 42 -1.47 22.11 -26.67
C ARG A 42 -1.80 21.77 -25.23
N TYR A 43 -2.13 20.50 -24.97
CA TYR A 43 -2.42 20.02 -23.62
C TYR A 43 -1.17 19.97 -22.73
N LEU A 44 -0.01 19.60 -23.28
CA LEU A 44 1.27 19.61 -22.55
C LEU A 44 1.65 21.02 -22.10
N LYS A 45 1.56 22.00 -23.00
CA LYS A 45 1.76 23.43 -22.70
C LYS A 45 0.76 23.93 -21.66
N GLN A 46 -0.49 23.49 -21.71
CA GLN A 46 -1.47 23.77 -20.66
C GLN A 46 -1.05 23.14 -19.32
N ALA A 47 -0.58 21.90 -19.34
CA ALA A 47 -0.21 21.14 -18.14
C ALA A 47 0.86 21.84 -17.31
N VAL A 48 1.85 22.44 -17.98
CA VAL A 48 2.97 23.13 -17.34
C VAL A 48 2.78 24.64 -17.21
N LYS A 49 1.66 25.21 -17.66
CA LYS A 49 1.44 26.68 -17.72
C LYS A 49 1.65 27.43 -16.40
N ARG A 50 1.48 26.74 -15.26
CA ARG A 50 1.63 27.32 -13.91
C ARG A 50 3.04 27.21 -13.34
N LEU A 51 3.93 26.47 -14.01
CA LEU A 51 5.33 26.38 -13.64
C LEU A 51 6.10 27.57 -14.21
N LYS A 52 7.06 28.07 -13.43
CA LYS A 52 8.09 28.95 -13.98
C LYS A 52 9.10 28.13 -14.79
N PRO A 53 9.80 28.73 -15.76
CA PRO A 53 10.85 28.04 -16.51
C PRO A 53 11.88 27.35 -15.61
N GLU A 54 12.35 28.02 -14.56
CA GLU A 54 13.31 27.43 -13.61
C GLU A 54 12.74 26.23 -12.84
N GLU A 55 11.43 26.20 -12.59
CA GLU A 55 10.78 25.11 -11.86
C GLU A 55 10.63 23.88 -12.76
N LEU A 56 10.30 24.09 -14.03
CA LEU A 56 10.27 23.03 -15.03
C LEU A 56 11.66 22.44 -15.27
N ASP A 57 12.68 23.30 -15.36
CA ASP A 57 14.07 22.91 -15.51
C ASP A 57 14.55 21.99 -14.36
N ILE A 58 14.21 22.34 -13.11
CA ILE A 58 14.47 21.50 -11.94
C ILE A 58 13.75 20.16 -12.02
N LEU A 59 12.47 20.15 -12.42
CA LEU A 59 11.73 18.89 -12.55
C LEU A 59 12.36 17.96 -13.59
N LEU A 60 12.82 18.50 -14.72
CA LEU A 60 13.51 17.75 -15.76
C LEU A 60 14.86 17.20 -15.28
N GLY A 61 15.62 18.00 -14.52
CA GLY A 61 16.94 17.61 -14.03
C GLY A 61 16.89 16.56 -12.90
N GLU A 62 15.87 16.63 -12.05
CA GLU A 62 15.75 15.75 -10.86
C GLU A 62 14.92 14.49 -11.10
N ALA A 63 14.00 14.47 -12.08
CA ALA A 63 13.11 13.33 -12.31
C ALA A 63 13.83 11.98 -12.50
N PRO A 64 14.92 11.90 -13.27
CA PRO A 64 15.72 10.66 -13.38
C PRO A 64 16.35 10.18 -12.06
N GLY A 65 16.34 11.01 -11.02
CA GLY A 65 16.89 10.69 -9.69
C GLY A 65 15.85 10.30 -8.65
N PHE A 66 14.55 10.34 -8.93
CA PHE A 66 13.50 10.17 -7.91
C PHE A 66 13.49 8.80 -7.21
N PHE A 67 13.89 7.76 -7.94
CA PHE A 67 13.83 6.36 -7.48
C PHE A 67 15.22 5.72 -7.42
N LYS A 68 16.27 6.54 -7.49
CA LYS A 68 17.64 6.04 -7.35
C LYS A 68 17.86 5.50 -5.94
N ASP A 69 18.71 4.49 -5.84
CA ASP A 69 19.23 4.03 -4.56
C ASP A 69 20.40 4.93 -4.12
N ASP A 70 20.39 5.38 -2.87
CA ASP A 70 21.45 6.22 -2.29
C ASP A 70 22.78 5.47 -2.14
N ASP A 71 22.74 4.13 -2.01
CA ASP A 71 23.91 3.26 -1.87
C ASP A 71 24.47 2.79 -3.23
N ASP A 72 23.73 3.02 -4.33
CA ASP A 72 24.22 2.71 -5.68
C ASP A 72 25.18 3.81 -6.16
N THR A 73 26.47 3.51 -6.06
CA THR A 73 27.55 4.39 -6.53
C THR A 73 27.52 4.66 -8.04
N THR A 74 26.82 3.85 -8.84
CA THR A 74 26.60 4.08 -10.28
C THR A 74 25.44 5.07 -10.54
N ALA A 75 24.54 5.27 -9.58
CA ALA A 75 23.34 6.11 -9.69
C ALA A 75 23.55 7.59 -9.33
N LYS A 76 24.72 7.97 -8.79
CA LYS A 76 25.08 9.38 -8.54
C LYS A 76 25.09 10.24 -9.82
N ALA A 77 25.11 9.60 -10.99
CA ALA A 77 25.13 10.26 -12.30
C ALA A 77 23.75 10.56 -12.91
N LEU A 78 22.62 10.21 -12.28
CA LEU A 78 21.30 10.39 -12.90
C LEU A 78 20.76 11.83 -12.84
N THR A 79 21.07 12.58 -11.78
CA THR A 79 20.67 13.99 -11.69
C THR A 79 21.32 14.82 -12.80
N GLY A 80 20.51 15.58 -13.54
CA GLY A 80 20.94 16.40 -14.68
C GLY A 80 21.46 15.61 -15.88
N ILE A 81 21.21 14.29 -15.96
CA ILE A 81 21.70 13.46 -17.07
C ILE A 81 21.12 13.88 -18.41
N LEU A 82 19.83 14.20 -18.45
CA LEU A 82 19.17 14.64 -19.67
C LEU A 82 19.70 16.00 -20.11
N HIS A 83 19.91 16.93 -19.19
CA HIS A 83 20.56 18.20 -19.53
C HIS A 83 21.91 18.00 -20.21
N ARG A 84 22.77 17.14 -19.65
CA ARG A 84 24.07 16.82 -20.28
C ARG A 84 23.93 16.18 -21.65
N GLU A 85 22.98 15.27 -21.81
CA GLU A 85 22.73 14.60 -23.10
C GLU A 85 22.25 15.58 -24.18
N PHE A 86 21.38 16.53 -23.82
CA PHE A 86 20.83 17.53 -24.74
C PHE A 86 21.63 18.83 -24.80
N GLY A 87 22.83 18.87 -24.20
CA GLY A 87 23.71 20.04 -24.22
C GLY A 87 23.16 21.27 -23.49
N LEU A 88 22.33 21.06 -22.46
CA LEU A 88 21.77 22.08 -21.58
C LEU A 88 22.58 22.20 -20.29
N ASP A 89 22.66 23.41 -19.74
CA ASP A 89 23.31 23.65 -18.45
C ASP A 89 22.39 23.24 -17.29
N TYR A 90 22.93 22.52 -16.32
CA TYR A 90 22.22 22.20 -15.07
C TYR A 90 23.17 22.23 -13.87
N ASP A 91 22.81 22.99 -12.84
CA ASP A 91 23.62 23.11 -11.62
C ASP A 91 23.37 21.92 -10.68
N THR A 92 24.15 20.85 -10.86
CA THR A 92 24.12 19.66 -10.00
C THR A 92 24.71 19.90 -8.60
N SER A 93 25.27 21.08 -8.31
CA SER A 93 25.77 21.41 -6.96
C SER A 93 24.63 21.85 -6.03
N ARG A 94 23.48 22.21 -6.60
CA ARG A 94 22.29 22.60 -5.87
C ARG A 94 21.57 21.38 -5.29
N GLU A 95 21.45 21.35 -3.97
CA GLU A 95 20.63 20.34 -3.29
C GLU A 95 19.14 20.69 -3.45
N VAL A 96 18.40 19.88 -4.22
CA VAL A 96 16.95 19.99 -4.37
C VAL A 96 16.27 18.98 -3.47
N LYS A 97 15.40 19.46 -2.58
CA LYS A 97 14.69 18.59 -1.62
C LYS A 97 13.40 18.06 -2.20
N SER A 98 12.99 16.87 -1.76
CA SER A 98 11.73 16.23 -2.19
C SER A 98 10.49 17.10 -1.95
N GLU A 99 10.46 17.93 -0.90
CA GLU A 99 9.35 18.85 -0.65
C GLU A 99 9.29 19.97 -1.71
N THR A 100 10.44 20.38 -2.24
CA THR A 100 10.52 21.35 -3.35
C THR A 100 9.97 20.75 -4.63
N ILE A 101 10.36 19.52 -4.95
CA ILE A 101 9.80 18.76 -6.08
C ILE A 101 8.28 18.67 -5.94
N LEU A 102 7.78 18.21 -4.79
CA LEU A 102 6.35 18.07 -4.58
C LEU A 102 5.59 19.40 -4.69
N ALA A 103 6.19 20.51 -4.22
CA ALA A 103 5.60 21.84 -4.36
C ALA A 103 5.48 22.27 -5.83
N TYR A 104 6.44 21.91 -6.68
CA TYR A 104 6.40 22.20 -8.11
C TYR A 104 5.40 21.29 -8.82
N VAL A 105 5.44 19.99 -8.58
CA VAL A 105 4.51 19.02 -9.19
C VAL A 105 3.05 19.37 -8.88
N ARG A 106 2.74 19.91 -7.70
CA ARG A 106 1.38 20.39 -7.35
C ARG A 106 0.86 21.51 -8.26
N LYS A 107 1.74 22.19 -9.01
CA LYS A 107 1.35 23.22 -9.99
C LYS A 107 0.95 22.63 -11.34
N LEU A 108 1.34 21.39 -11.63
CA LEU A 108 0.99 20.71 -12.87
C LEU A 108 -0.52 20.47 -12.96
N ASP A 109 -1.11 20.79 -14.12
CA ASP A 109 -2.46 20.36 -14.46
C ASP A 109 -2.40 18.90 -14.95
N ARG A 110 -2.54 17.98 -14.00
CA ARG A 110 -2.52 16.52 -14.25
C ARG A 110 -3.58 16.05 -15.25
N LYS A 111 -4.73 16.75 -15.34
CA LYS A 111 -5.77 16.41 -16.30
C LYS A 111 -5.32 16.74 -17.72
N ALA A 112 -4.75 17.93 -17.90
CA ALA A 112 -4.15 18.31 -19.19
C ALA A 112 -2.99 17.37 -19.55
N LEU A 113 -2.17 16.97 -18.58
CA LEU A 113 -1.08 16.03 -18.79
C LEU A 113 -1.57 14.66 -19.31
N ALA A 114 -2.61 14.10 -18.67
CA ALA A 114 -3.22 12.85 -19.13
C ALA A 114 -3.89 13.01 -20.50
N LEU A 115 -4.53 14.16 -20.79
CA LEU A 115 -5.12 14.42 -22.11
C LEU A 115 -4.07 14.55 -23.22
N SER A 116 -2.87 15.06 -22.90
CA SER A 116 -1.74 15.11 -23.82
C SER A 116 -1.35 13.70 -24.29
N GLY A 117 -1.07 12.81 -23.33
CA GLY A 117 -0.70 11.42 -23.64
C GLY A 117 -1.81 10.62 -24.31
N LEU A 118 -3.04 10.73 -23.81
CA LEU A 118 -4.20 10.02 -24.38
C LEU A 118 -4.51 10.44 -25.83
N ALA A 119 -4.18 11.66 -26.25
CA ALA A 119 -4.34 12.06 -27.65
C ALA A 119 -3.42 11.24 -28.56
N VAL A 120 -2.16 11.06 -28.15
CA VAL A 120 -1.15 10.32 -28.91
C VAL A 120 -1.40 8.81 -28.86
N VAL A 121 -1.68 8.25 -27.68
CA VAL A 121 -1.99 6.82 -27.53
C VAL A 121 -3.22 6.43 -28.37
N ALA A 122 -4.28 7.24 -28.36
CA ALA A 122 -5.47 6.96 -29.17
C ALA A 122 -5.19 7.03 -30.68
N ALA A 123 -4.29 7.93 -31.11
CA ALA A 123 -3.87 8.02 -32.50
C ALA A 123 -3.01 6.82 -32.92
N ALA A 124 -2.04 6.42 -32.08
CA ALA A 124 -1.21 5.25 -32.32
C ALA A 124 -2.03 3.96 -32.40
N ALA A 125 -3.01 3.78 -31.51
CA ALA A 125 -3.91 2.62 -31.54
C ALA A 125 -4.77 2.55 -32.82
N GLU A 126 -5.25 3.70 -33.31
CA GLU A 126 -6.00 3.75 -34.57
C GLU A 126 -5.08 3.62 -35.80
N ALA A 127 -3.86 4.16 -35.74
CA ALA A 127 -2.82 3.96 -36.75
C ALA A 127 -2.48 2.46 -36.89
N LYS A 128 -2.25 1.77 -35.77
CA LYS A 128 -2.10 0.31 -35.70
C LYS A 128 -3.27 -0.41 -36.40
N ARG A 129 -4.51 -0.02 -36.08
CA ARG A 129 -5.72 -0.62 -36.69
C ARG A 129 -5.76 -0.43 -38.21
N LEU A 130 -5.37 0.75 -38.71
CA LEU A 130 -5.31 1.05 -40.14
C LEU A 130 -4.23 0.23 -40.85
N LEU A 131 -3.05 0.11 -40.24
CA LEU A 131 -1.92 -0.63 -40.79
C LEU A 131 -2.19 -2.14 -40.83
N ALA A 132 -2.85 -2.69 -39.81
CA ALA A 132 -3.23 -4.10 -39.77
C ALA A 132 -4.37 -4.48 -40.74
N ALA A 133 -5.19 -3.53 -41.21
CA ALA A 133 -6.36 -3.82 -42.05
C ALA A 133 -6.01 -4.17 -43.51
N GLU A 134 -4.90 -3.64 -44.02
CA GLU A 134 -4.32 -4.02 -45.31
C GLU A 134 -2.79 -4.06 -45.11
N PRO A 135 -2.21 -5.23 -44.77
CA PRO A 135 -0.77 -5.36 -44.64
C PRO A 135 -0.17 -4.94 -45.97
N PRO A 136 0.64 -3.90 -45.96
CA PRO A 136 0.90 -3.23 -47.20
C PRO A 136 1.85 -4.06 -48.06
N VAL A 137 1.34 -4.56 -49.18
CA VAL A 137 2.16 -5.18 -50.22
C VAL A 137 2.88 -4.07 -50.96
N PHE A 138 3.97 -3.57 -50.38
CA PHE A 138 4.71 -2.46 -50.96
C PHE A 138 5.67 -2.98 -52.02
N ARG A 139 5.43 -2.55 -53.27
CA ARG A 139 6.39 -2.79 -54.35
C ARG A 139 7.68 -2.04 -54.00
N GLN A 140 8.84 -2.69 -54.16
CA GLN A 140 10.19 -2.14 -53.92
C GLN A 140 10.55 -0.85 -54.73
N GLU A 141 9.60 -0.26 -55.45
CA GLU A 141 9.79 0.97 -56.23
C GLU A 141 9.81 2.19 -55.29
N GLY A 142 10.95 2.89 -55.24
CA GLY A 142 11.09 4.16 -54.51
C GLY A 142 11.76 4.07 -53.13
N MET A 143 12.29 2.90 -52.74
CA MET A 143 13.14 2.76 -51.55
C MET A 143 14.44 3.56 -51.69
N ARG A 144 14.91 4.13 -50.59
CA ARG A 144 16.13 4.93 -50.48
C ARG A 144 17.09 4.28 -49.50
N ASP A 145 18.38 4.38 -49.81
CA ASP A 145 19.48 4.02 -48.92
C ASP A 145 20.19 5.28 -48.40
N GLY A 146 20.99 5.14 -47.33
CA GLY A 146 21.88 6.20 -46.85
C GLY A 146 21.18 7.28 -46.03
N VAL A 147 20.09 6.95 -45.34
CA VAL A 147 19.46 7.83 -44.37
C VAL A 147 20.33 7.92 -43.11
N ASP A 148 20.57 9.14 -42.64
CA ASP A 148 21.46 9.37 -41.49
C ASP A 148 20.94 8.68 -40.22
N GLY A 149 21.74 7.73 -39.73
CA GLY A 149 21.43 6.93 -38.55
C GLY A 149 20.39 5.83 -38.75
N VAL A 150 20.08 5.47 -40.00
CA VAL A 150 19.29 4.28 -40.35
C VAL A 150 20.06 3.46 -41.39
N GLU A 151 20.42 2.23 -41.02
CA GLU A 151 21.01 1.25 -41.94
C GLU A 151 19.89 0.35 -42.48
N GLY A 152 19.98 -0.09 -43.74
CA GLY A 152 18.91 -0.82 -44.44
C GLY A 152 18.09 0.08 -45.37
N ARG A 153 17.16 -0.54 -46.13
CA ARG A 153 16.33 0.18 -47.11
C ARG A 153 15.13 0.79 -46.41
N VAL A 154 14.90 2.09 -46.58
CA VAL A 154 13.70 2.74 -46.08
C VAL A 154 12.86 3.28 -47.22
N TRP A 155 11.56 3.34 -47.03
CA TRP A 155 10.68 3.91 -48.05
C TRP A 155 10.53 5.42 -47.94
N LEU A 156 10.50 5.94 -46.71
CA LEU A 156 10.38 7.35 -46.40
C LEU A 156 11.30 7.72 -45.25
N ALA A 157 11.98 8.85 -45.39
CA ALA A 157 12.64 9.53 -44.28
C ALA A 157 12.48 11.03 -44.49
N GLU A 158 11.69 11.69 -43.63
CA GLU A 158 11.36 13.11 -43.77
C GLU A 158 11.50 13.82 -42.41
N GLU A 159 12.11 14.99 -42.42
CA GLU A 159 12.22 15.86 -41.25
C GLU A 159 10.96 16.71 -41.11
N THR A 160 10.37 16.69 -39.92
CA THR A 160 9.19 17.50 -39.58
C THR A 160 9.50 18.46 -38.44
N GLU A 161 8.54 19.31 -38.08
CA GLU A 161 8.67 20.15 -36.88
C GLU A 161 8.77 19.33 -35.58
N TRP A 162 8.32 18.07 -35.60
CA TRP A 162 8.38 17.14 -34.47
C TRP A 162 9.65 16.27 -34.46
N GLY A 163 10.44 16.29 -35.55
CA GLY A 163 11.60 15.44 -35.75
C GLY A 163 11.46 14.50 -36.95
N LEU A 164 12.39 13.54 -37.03
CA LEU A 164 12.49 12.58 -38.12
C LEU A 164 11.31 11.61 -38.11
N VAL A 165 10.64 11.48 -39.25
CA VAL A 165 9.64 10.44 -39.55
C VAL A 165 10.28 9.43 -40.48
N VAL A 166 10.25 8.14 -40.13
CA VAL A 166 10.79 7.05 -40.93
C VAL A 166 9.68 6.03 -41.21
N VAL A 167 9.60 5.57 -42.46
CA VAL A 167 8.90 4.36 -42.85
C VAL A 167 9.93 3.42 -43.43
N GLY A 168 10.20 2.32 -42.76
CA GLY A 168 11.27 1.40 -43.16
C GLY A 168 10.84 0.43 -44.26
N GLY A 169 11.51 -0.72 -44.34
CA GLY A 169 11.38 -1.70 -45.42
C GLY A 169 10.72 -3.00 -44.97
N GLU A 170 10.74 -4.02 -45.83
CA GLU A 170 10.35 -5.41 -45.45
C GLU A 170 11.58 -6.28 -45.14
N GLY A 171 12.73 -5.69 -44.85
CA GLY A 171 13.93 -6.46 -44.55
C GLY A 171 14.89 -5.67 -43.72
N ASP A 172 15.79 -6.38 -43.06
CA ASP A 172 16.46 -5.92 -41.85
C ASP A 172 17.04 -4.49 -41.92
N ASN A 173 16.61 -3.69 -40.95
CA ASN A 173 16.98 -2.32 -40.71
C ASN A 173 17.69 -2.19 -39.36
N THR A 174 18.53 -1.15 -39.21
CA THR A 174 19.13 -0.79 -37.93
C THR A 174 18.96 0.69 -37.66
N TYR A 175 18.26 0.99 -36.57
CA TYR A 175 17.90 2.33 -36.14
C TYR A 175 18.85 2.83 -35.05
N ARG A 176 19.70 3.82 -35.36
CA ARG A 176 20.62 4.45 -34.39
C ARG A 176 20.21 5.86 -34.02
N ARG A 177 19.53 6.56 -34.92
CA ARG A 177 19.02 7.92 -34.69
C ARG A 177 17.60 7.85 -34.14
N ASP A 178 17.34 8.61 -33.07
CA ASP A 178 16.01 8.72 -32.49
C ASP A 178 15.07 9.47 -33.45
N ALA A 179 13.91 8.88 -33.75
CA ALA A 179 12.86 9.44 -34.59
C ALA A 179 11.61 9.79 -33.76
N CYS A 180 10.78 10.72 -34.26
CA CYS A 180 9.49 11.04 -33.64
C CYS A 180 8.39 10.10 -34.14
N LEU A 181 8.56 9.47 -35.30
CA LEU A 181 7.68 8.42 -35.79
C LEU A 181 8.50 7.40 -36.57
N ILE A 182 8.42 6.13 -36.18
CA ILE A 182 8.89 4.99 -36.97
C ILE A 182 7.66 4.13 -37.27
N VAL A 183 7.49 3.77 -38.53
CA VAL A 183 6.58 2.71 -38.94
C VAL A 183 7.41 1.69 -39.71
N GLU A 184 7.66 0.55 -39.09
CA GLU A 184 8.34 -0.56 -39.74
C GLU A 184 7.37 -1.60 -40.28
N LEU A 185 7.77 -2.24 -41.38
CA LEU A 185 6.86 -3.01 -42.21
C LEU A 185 7.17 -4.51 -42.20
N GLY A 186 8.40 -4.87 -41.86
CA GLY A 186 8.85 -6.25 -41.76
C GLY A 186 10.37 -6.35 -41.70
N GLY A 187 10.90 -7.44 -41.15
CA GLY A 187 12.34 -7.73 -41.11
C GLY A 187 12.78 -8.09 -39.70
N ASP A 188 13.98 -8.64 -39.51
CA ASP A 188 14.52 -8.84 -38.15
C ASP A 188 15.38 -7.62 -37.78
N ASP A 189 14.74 -6.59 -37.21
CA ASP A 189 15.28 -5.24 -37.08
C ASP A 189 16.06 -5.01 -35.78
N GLN A 190 16.96 -4.03 -35.80
CA GLN A 190 17.73 -3.61 -34.63
C GLN A 190 17.48 -2.15 -34.24
N TYR A 191 16.77 -1.96 -33.14
CA TYR A 191 16.53 -0.65 -32.57
C TYR A 191 17.59 -0.33 -31.50
N ARG A 192 18.60 0.45 -31.91
CA ARG A 192 19.65 1.01 -31.02
C ARG A 192 19.36 2.45 -30.59
N ASN A 193 18.16 2.94 -30.90
CA ASN A 193 17.66 4.25 -30.56
C ASN A 193 16.63 4.16 -29.42
N ARG A 194 15.98 5.27 -29.07
CA ARG A 194 14.79 5.27 -28.20
C ARG A 194 13.54 5.10 -29.06
N ALA A 195 13.36 3.93 -29.67
CA ALA A 195 12.11 3.62 -30.35
C ALA A 195 10.95 3.92 -29.38
N GLY A 196 9.93 4.64 -29.82
CA GLY A 196 8.79 5.01 -28.97
C GLY A 196 9.10 5.82 -27.70
N GLY A 197 10.31 6.37 -27.53
CA GLY A 197 10.74 7.04 -26.31
C GLY A 197 10.64 8.57 -26.35
N ALA A 198 10.02 9.18 -25.32
CA ALA A 198 9.85 10.63 -25.22
C ALA A 198 10.53 11.22 -23.97
N VAL A 199 11.16 12.39 -24.10
CA VAL A 199 11.84 13.09 -23.00
C VAL A 199 11.33 14.51 -22.74
N GLY A 200 10.29 14.94 -23.47
CA GLY A 200 9.60 16.19 -23.21
C GLY A 200 10.30 17.41 -23.81
N PHE A 201 10.38 18.47 -23.01
CA PHE A 201 10.79 19.83 -23.39
C PHE A 201 12.20 20.02 -23.97
N PRO A 202 13.16 19.08 -23.88
CA PRO A 202 14.39 19.12 -24.68
C PRO A 202 14.19 18.87 -26.19
N GLY A 203 12.95 18.91 -26.70
CA GLY A 203 12.63 18.79 -28.13
C GLY A 203 12.28 17.37 -28.58
N ARG A 204 11.73 16.55 -27.66
CA ARG A 204 11.22 15.19 -27.94
C ARG A 204 10.00 14.90 -27.08
N GLU A 205 8.99 15.75 -27.24
CA GLU A 205 7.74 15.65 -26.48
C GLU A 205 6.95 14.39 -26.82
N PHE A 206 7.04 13.93 -28.06
CA PHE A 206 6.28 12.78 -28.54
C PHE A 206 7.14 11.87 -29.43
N SER A 207 7.00 10.57 -29.23
CA SER A 207 7.58 9.55 -30.10
C SER A 207 6.67 8.34 -30.19
N VAL A 208 6.49 7.82 -31.40
CA VAL A 208 5.69 6.63 -31.70
C VAL A 208 6.54 5.70 -32.57
N CYS A 209 6.63 4.44 -32.20
CA CYS A 209 7.19 3.37 -33.04
C CYS A 209 6.10 2.32 -33.24
N ILE A 210 5.86 1.92 -34.48
CA ILE A 210 4.94 0.85 -34.84
C ILE A 210 5.72 -0.12 -35.71
N ASP A 211 6.06 -1.27 -35.16
CA ASP A 211 6.54 -2.41 -35.92
C ASP A 211 5.35 -3.32 -36.31
N LEU A 212 5.43 -3.95 -37.46
CA LEU A 212 4.35 -4.78 -37.98
C LEU A 212 4.70 -6.28 -38.05
N ALA A 213 5.97 -6.67 -38.05
CA ALA A 213 6.43 -8.06 -38.09
C ALA A 213 7.96 -8.13 -38.03
N GLY A 214 8.50 -9.10 -37.32
CA GLY A 214 9.95 -9.32 -37.27
C GLY A 214 10.33 -10.22 -36.12
N ASN A 215 11.58 -10.64 -35.96
CA ASN A 215 12.10 -11.00 -34.64
C ASN A 215 13.13 -9.95 -34.26
N ASP A 216 12.67 -8.94 -33.56
CA ASP A 216 13.32 -7.66 -33.40
C ASP A 216 14.14 -7.57 -32.13
N CYS A 217 15.23 -6.82 -32.22
CA CYS A 217 16.07 -6.51 -31.08
C CYS A 217 15.99 -5.03 -30.72
N TYR A 218 15.29 -4.77 -29.63
CA TYR A 218 15.08 -3.46 -29.06
C TYR A 218 16.07 -3.20 -27.92
N SER A 219 17.22 -2.59 -28.22
CA SER A 219 18.34 -2.51 -27.27
C SER A 219 18.88 -1.09 -27.08
N CYS A 220 18.54 -0.46 -25.94
CA CYS A 220 18.93 0.93 -25.64
C CYS A 220 19.11 1.21 -24.13
N ASP A 221 20.34 1.51 -23.71
CA ASP A 221 20.67 1.86 -22.33
C ASP A 221 20.32 3.30 -21.94
N ARG A 222 19.93 4.13 -22.90
CA ARG A 222 19.53 5.52 -22.62
C ARG A 222 18.16 5.54 -21.95
N LEU A 223 17.98 6.51 -21.03
CA LEU A 223 16.72 6.66 -20.29
C LEU A 223 15.55 6.94 -21.24
N PHE A 224 14.36 6.49 -20.84
CA PHE A 224 13.09 6.70 -21.56
C PHE A 224 13.06 5.99 -22.92
N SER A 225 13.47 4.72 -22.96
CA SER A 225 13.28 3.77 -24.06
C SER A 225 12.18 2.73 -23.71
N GLN A 226 11.98 1.67 -24.46
CA GLN A 226 11.26 1.69 -25.73
C GLN A 226 9.80 2.16 -25.80
N GLY A 227 9.15 2.53 -24.71
CA GLY A 227 7.80 3.13 -24.82
C GLY A 227 7.58 4.13 -23.72
N ALA A 228 8.67 4.67 -23.18
CA ALA A 228 8.67 5.41 -21.93
C ALA A 228 8.67 6.92 -22.19
N ALA A 229 8.21 7.67 -21.19
CA ALA A 229 8.05 9.11 -21.30
C ALA A 229 8.48 9.85 -20.02
N LEU A 230 9.31 10.88 -20.20
CA LEU A 230 9.42 12.01 -19.26
C LEU A 230 8.73 13.24 -19.86
N PHE A 231 7.56 13.61 -19.34
CA PHE A 231 6.67 14.57 -20.00
C PHE A 231 6.28 14.15 -21.43
N GLY A 232 5.10 14.60 -21.88
CA GLY A 232 4.61 14.21 -23.20
C GLY A 232 4.21 12.73 -23.29
N CYS A 233 4.49 12.07 -24.43
CA CYS A 233 4.02 10.71 -24.70
C CYS A 233 5.02 9.87 -25.52
N GLY A 234 5.38 8.70 -25.00
CA GLY A 234 6.15 7.68 -25.71
C GLY A 234 5.27 6.45 -25.96
N VAL A 235 5.30 5.91 -27.18
CA VAL A 235 4.53 4.73 -27.58
C VAL A 235 5.37 3.82 -28.45
N LEU A 236 5.47 2.55 -28.08
CA LEU A 236 5.88 1.46 -28.95
C LEU A 236 4.74 0.47 -29.10
N ILE A 237 4.53 0.03 -30.32
CA ILE A 237 3.58 -1.00 -30.72
C ILE A 237 4.39 -1.97 -31.58
N ASP A 238 4.59 -3.19 -31.09
CA ASP A 238 5.04 -4.33 -31.88
C ASP A 238 3.84 -5.25 -32.11
N LEU A 239 3.70 -5.83 -33.30
CA LEU A 239 2.55 -6.68 -33.63
C LEU A 239 2.84 -8.19 -33.59
N PHE A 240 4.01 -8.62 -34.04
CA PHE A 240 4.29 -10.03 -34.31
C PHE A 240 5.80 -10.28 -34.31
N GLY A 241 6.26 -11.23 -33.51
CA GLY A 241 7.68 -11.56 -33.46
C GLY A 241 8.11 -12.29 -32.22
N ASP A 242 9.20 -13.05 -32.24
CA ASP A 242 9.88 -13.43 -31.00
C ASP A 242 10.93 -12.34 -30.67
N ASP A 243 10.56 -11.36 -29.85
CA ASP A 243 11.27 -10.11 -29.68
C ASP A 243 12.09 -10.00 -28.37
N ASP A 244 13.15 -9.19 -28.44
CA ASP A 244 14.08 -8.99 -27.34
C ASP A 244 14.17 -7.51 -26.94
N TYR A 245 13.43 -7.14 -25.90
CA TYR A 245 13.38 -5.81 -25.31
C TYR A 245 14.39 -5.65 -24.18
N ARG A 246 15.50 -4.95 -24.45
CA ARG A 246 16.58 -4.67 -23.49
C ARG A 246 16.77 -3.18 -23.25
N ALA A 247 16.60 -2.75 -22.01
CA ALA A 247 16.76 -1.35 -21.65
C ALA A 247 17.48 -1.12 -20.31
N GLY A 248 17.95 0.11 -20.15
CA GLY A 248 18.49 0.60 -18.88
C GLY A 248 17.38 0.92 -17.87
N HIS A 249 17.44 2.11 -17.27
CA HIS A 249 16.43 2.58 -16.30
C HIS A 249 15.34 3.40 -16.98
N TYR A 250 14.17 3.53 -16.34
CA TYR A 250 13.08 4.38 -16.84
C TYR A 250 12.61 3.96 -18.23
N ALA A 251 12.17 2.71 -18.41
CA ALA A 251 11.95 2.12 -19.73
C ALA A 251 10.67 1.28 -19.84
N GLN A 252 10.42 0.69 -21.02
CA GLN A 252 9.36 -0.30 -21.27
C GLN A 252 7.99 0.14 -20.77
N GLY A 253 7.45 1.19 -21.40
CA GLY A 253 6.17 1.77 -21.00
C GLY A 253 6.22 2.64 -19.74
N GLY A 254 7.39 2.92 -19.16
CA GLY A 254 7.53 3.72 -17.95
C GLY A 254 7.16 5.21 -18.12
N GLY A 255 6.42 5.81 -17.18
CA GLY A 255 5.95 7.20 -17.30
C GLY A 255 6.21 8.09 -16.08
N ILE A 256 6.95 9.19 -16.28
CA ILE A 256 7.12 10.26 -15.29
C ILE A 256 6.61 11.59 -15.84
N PHE A 257 5.63 12.18 -15.17
CA PHE A 257 4.92 13.37 -15.66
C PHE A 257 4.44 13.23 -17.12
N GLY A 258 4.29 12.02 -17.63
CA GLY A 258 4.02 11.74 -19.03
C GLY A 258 3.21 10.46 -19.16
N THR A 259 3.06 10.00 -20.38
CA THR A 259 2.39 8.73 -20.70
C THR A 259 3.37 7.84 -21.47
N GLY A 260 3.74 6.71 -20.87
CA GLY A 260 4.46 5.65 -21.54
C GLY A 260 3.53 4.49 -21.89
N LEU A 261 3.69 3.94 -23.10
CA LEU A 261 3.02 2.74 -23.57
C LEU A 261 4.02 1.87 -24.33
N LEU A 262 4.17 0.62 -23.89
CA LEU A 262 4.67 -0.48 -24.72
C LEU A 262 3.50 -1.43 -24.93
N TRP A 263 3.21 -1.75 -26.18
CA TRP A 263 2.20 -2.72 -26.56
C TRP A 263 2.87 -3.77 -27.45
N ASP A 264 2.86 -5.00 -26.99
CA ASP A 264 3.27 -6.19 -27.75
C ASP A 264 2.01 -6.97 -28.17
N GLY A 265 2.11 -7.71 -29.27
CA GLY A 265 1.00 -8.35 -29.94
C GLY A 265 1.02 -9.88 -29.89
N ALA A 266 2.12 -10.51 -30.30
CA ALA A 266 2.24 -11.96 -30.35
C ALA A 266 3.69 -12.37 -30.51
N GLY A 267 4.14 -13.30 -29.69
CA GLY A 267 5.54 -13.68 -29.71
C GLY A 267 5.94 -14.67 -28.65
N ARG A 268 7.25 -14.86 -28.52
CA ARG A 268 7.85 -15.32 -27.27
C ARG A 268 8.92 -14.31 -26.90
N ASP A 269 8.59 -13.48 -25.94
CA ASP A 269 9.24 -12.21 -25.76
C ASP A 269 10.05 -12.14 -24.48
N ARG A 270 11.11 -11.34 -24.56
CA ARG A 270 11.99 -11.06 -23.43
C ARG A 270 11.96 -9.59 -23.10
N PHE A 271 11.42 -9.26 -21.94
CA PHE A 271 11.45 -7.92 -21.37
C PHE A 271 12.50 -7.83 -20.25
N GLU A 272 13.64 -7.21 -20.53
CA GLU A 272 14.70 -6.98 -19.55
C GLU A 272 15.02 -5.49 -19.38
N ALA A 273 14.86 -5.00 -18.16
CA ALA A 273 15.17 -3.62 -17.83
C ALA A 273 15.78 -3.46 -16.43
N GLY A 274 16.40 -2.30 -16.18
CA GLY A 274 16.82 -1.88 -14.86
C GLY A 274 15.63 -1.47 -13.97
N PHE A 275 15.81 -0.52 -13.04
CA PHE A 275 14.70 -0.06 -12.19
C PHE A 275 13.77 0.92 -12.92
N PHE A 276 12.54 1.06 -12.41
CA PHE A 276 11.50 1.91 -12.99
C PHE A 276 11.16 1.51 -14.43
N ALA A 277 10.53 0.35 -14.62
CA ALA A 277 10.26 -0.19 -15.95
C ALA A 277 8.99 -1.03 -15.99
N GLN A 278 8.62 -1.56 -17.17
CA GLN A 278 7.53 -2.53 -17.33
C GLN A 278 6.20 -1.98 -16.78
N GLY A 279 5.78 -0.86 -17.35
CA GLY A 279 4.54 -0.18 -16.93
C GLY A 279 4.62 0.58 -15.61
N ALA A 280 5.81 0.95 -15.15
CA ALA A 280 6.00 1.77 -13.94
C ALA A 280 5.61 3.24 -14.14
N ALA A 281 5.02 3.89 -13.12
CA ALA A 281 4.58 5.28 -13.23
C ALA A 281 4.79 6.14 -11.98
N ALA A 282 5.07 7.42 -12.18
CA ALA A 282 5.11 8.44 -11.14
C ALA A 282 4.56 9.77 -11.67
N TYR A 283 3.51 10.31 -11.03
CA TYR A 283 2.82 11.53 -11.45
C TYR A 283 2.24 11.50 -12.88
N GLY A 284 2.17 10.32 -13.50
CA GLY A 284 1.83 10.09 -14.90
C GLY A 284 1.20 8.72 -15.09
N LEU A 285 1.29 8.23 -16.32
CA LEU A 285 0.76 6.93 -16.75
C LEU A 285 1.90 6.10 -17.32
N GLY A 286 2.01 4.85 -16.87
CA GLY A 286 2.93 3.87 -17.43
C GLY A 286 2.17 2.60 -17.74
N THR A 287 2.42 2.01 -18.90
CA THR A 287 1.65 0.86 -19.39
C THR A 287 2.52 -0.05 -20.22
N LEU A 288 2.54 -1.32 -19.86
CA LEU A 288 2.99 -2.42 -20.71
C LEU A 288 1.78 -3.34 -20.93
N VAL A 289 1.54 -3.70 -22.19
CA VAL A 289 0.53 -4.69 -22.57
C VAL A 289 1.21 -5.73 -23.44
N ASP A 290 1.08 -6.98 -23.06
CA ASP A 290 1.36 -8.16 -23.85
C ASP A 290 0.04 -8.91 -24.08
N LEU A 291 -0.05 -9.68 -25.16
CA LEU A 291 -1.28 -10.37 -25.54
C LEU A 291 -1.14 -11.87 -25.77
N GLN A 292 0.03 -12.37 -26.13
CA GLN A 292 0.22 -13.75 -26.57
C GLN A 292 1.71 -14.10 -26.50
N GLY A 293 2.05 -15.09 -25.69
CA GLY A 293 3.39 -15.65 -25.75
C GLY A 293 3.70 -16.63 -24.65
N ASN A 294 4.96 -16.78 -24.30
CA ASN A 294 5.42 -17.50 -23.11
C ASN A 294 6.64 -16.71 -22.64
N ASP A 295 6.40 -15.64 -21.92
CA ASP A 295 7.23 -14.46 -21.91
C ASP A 295 7.99 -14.33 -20.60
N SER A 296 9.00 -13.47 -20.63
CA SER A 296 9.84 -13.24 -19.45
C SER A 296 10.01 -11.76 -19.14
N TYR A 297 9.54 -11.39 -17.96
CA TYR A 297 9.61 -10.04 -17.42
C TYR A 297 10.67 -9.98 -16.32
N ARG A 298 11.81 -9.37 -16.60
CA ARG A 298 12.92 -9.25 -15.65
C ARG A 298 13.28 -7.79 -15.36
N SER A 299 13.17 -7.40 -14.10
CA SER A 299 13.61 -6.09 -13.62
C SER A 299 14.08 -6.14 -12.15
N PHE A 300 14.70 -5.07 -11.66
CA PHE A 300 15.24 -5.02 -10.30
C PHE A 300 14.21 -4.55 -9.28
N CYS A 301 13.62 -3.38 -9.52
CA CYS A 301 12.63 -2.79 -8.63
C CYS A 301 11.84 -1.64 -9.29
N TYR A 302 10.73 -1.25 -8.64
CA TYR A 302 9.81 -0.23 -9.16
C TYR A 302 9.28 -0.60 -10.55
N CYS A 303 8.80 -1.81 -10.72
CA CYS A 303 8.49 -2.37 -12.04
C CYS A 303 7.17 -3.17 -12.06
N GLN A 304 6.80 -3.67 -13.23
CA GLN A 304 5.68 -4.62 -13.41
C GLN A 304 4.37 -4.05 -12.83
N GLY A 305 3.90 -2.94 -13.43
CA GLY A 305 2.70 -2.25 -12.97
C GLY A 305 2.88 -1.39 -11.70
N PHE A 306 4.12 -1.00 -11.37
CA PHE A 306 4.41 -0.15 -10.20
C PHE A 306 3.80 1.26 -10.31
N ALA A 307 3.24 1.78 -9.21
CA ALA A 307 2.77 3.17 -9.13
C ALA A 307 3.27 3.96 -7.92
N GLY A 308 3.98 5.05 -8.20
CA GLY A 308 4.34 6.08 -7.24
C GLY A 308 3.23 7.12 -7.02
N ILE A 309 3.65 8.32 -6.61
CA ILE A 309 2.74 9.42 -6.23
C ILE A 309 1.83 9.82 -7.39
N TRP A 310 0.50 9.79 -7.18
CA TRP A 310 -0.51 10.25 -8.14
C TRP A 310 -0.41 9.64 -9.55
N ALA A 311 0.04 8.40 -9.63
CA ALA A 311 0.32 7.72 -10.89
C ALA A 311 -0.64 6.55 -11.14
N HIS A 312 -0.65 6.05 -12.38
CA HIS A 312 -1.24 4.76 -12.71
C HIS A 312 -0.18 3.94 -13.44
N GLY A 313 0.22 2.82 -12.83
CA GLY A 313 1.10 1.83 -13.44
C GLY A 313 0.30 0.58 -13.81
N LEU A 314 0.56 0.05 -15.00
CA LEU A 314 -0.14 -1.11 -15.54
C LEU A 314 0.84 -2.04 -16.25
N LEU A 315 0.83 -3.31 -15.86
CA LEU A 315 1.25 -4.42 -16.70
C LEU A 315 0.03 -5.29 -16.95
N TRP A 316 -0.25 -5.60 -18.21
CA TRP A 316 -1.29 -6.53 -18.60
C TRP A 316 -0.69 -7.58 -19.52
N ASP A 317 -0.78 -8.84 -19.12
CA ASP A 317 -0.57 -10.01 -19.97
C ASP A 317 -1.94 -10.68 -20.21
N ALA A 318 -2.11 -11.33 -21.35
CA ALA A 318 -3.37 -11.98 -21.69
C ALA A 318 -3.29 -13.48 -21.90
N GLN A 319 -2.13 -14.03 -22.28
CA GLN A 319 -1.98 -15.45 -22.60
C GLN A 319 -0.50 -15.83 -22.54
N GLY A 320 -0.15 -16.85 -21.75
CA GLY A 320 1.16 -17.45 -21.84
C GLY A 320 1.47 -18.42 -20.73
N ASN A 321 2.74 -18.73 -20.52
CA ASN A 321 3.19 -19.34 -19.27
C ASN A 321 4.45 -18.58 -18.91
N ASP A 322 4.29 -17.64 -18.01
CA ASP A 322 5.06 -16.43 -17.99
C ASP A 322 5.87 -16.32 -16.71
N LEU A 323 7.01 -15.65 -16.83
CA LEU A 323 7.93 -15.47 -15.72
C LEU A 323 8.05 -14.00 -15.34
N TYR A 324 7.49 -13.67 -14.19
CA TYR A 324 7.64 -12.35 -13.58
C TYR A 324 8.73 -12.37 -12.51
N TYR A 325 9.90 -11.80 -12.83
CA TYR A 325 11.01 -11.70 -11.88
C TYR A 325 11.34 -10.25 -11.52
N ALA A 326 11.19 -9.90 -10.23
CA ALA A 326 11.54 -8.58 -9.70
C ALA A 326 12.47 -8.70 -8.47
N GLY A 327 13.78 -8.44 -8.65
CA GLY A 327 14.76 -8.49 -7.56
C GLY A 327 16.21 -8.57 -8.03
N GLY A 328 17.09 -9.10 -7.18
CA GLY A 328 18.47 -9.44 -7.54
C GLY A 328 19.50 -8.31 -7.44
N LYS A 329 19.09 -7.05 -7.19
CA LYS A 329 20.03 -5.90 -7.11
C LYS A 329 20.07 -5.21 -5.74
N PHE A 330 18.93 -4.72 -5.24
CA PHE A 330 18.90 -3.86 -4.04
C PHE A 330 18.36 -4.62 -2.82
N LEU A 331 19.19 -4.81 -1.80
CA LEU A 331 18.80 -5.51 -0.58
C LEU A 331 17.84 -4.68 0.29
N HIS A 332 16.98 -5.35 1.04
CA HIS A 332 16.05 -4.78 2.02
C HIS A 332 16.74 -4.58 3.38
N GLU A 333 17.86 -3.88 3.37
CA GLU A 333 18.61 -3.57 4.59
C GLU A 333 18.00 -2.40 5.36
N PRO A 334 18.05 -2.44 6.72
CA PRO A 334 18.63 -3.48 7.56
C PRO A 334 17.63 -4.57 8.01
N LEU A 335 16.39 -4.53 7.53
CA LEU A 335 15.29 -5.36 8.07
C LEU A 335 15.38 -6.82 7.62
N LEU A 336 15.52 -7.05 6.31
CA LEU A 336 15.72 -8.36 5.71
C LEU A 336 16.98 -8.31 4.82
N PRO A 337 18.18 -8.36 5.41
CA PRO A 337 19.44 -8.09 4.71
C PRO A 337 19.86 -9.16 3.71
N ARG A 338 19.09 -10.26 3.61
CA ARG A 338 19.31 -11.32 2.62
C ARG A 338 18.26 -11.32 1.52
N GLU A 339 17.28 -10.43 1.60
CA GLU A 339 16.21 -10.30 0.64
C GLU A 339 16.34 -8.97 -0.10
N TYR A 340 15.77 -8.90 -1.28
CA TYR A 340 15.69 -7.78 -2.18
C TYR A 340 14.39 -7.00 -1.97
N ARG A 341 14.47 -5.69 -2.16
CA ARG A 341 13.29 -4.82 -2.26
C ARG A 341 12.83 -4.75 -3.72
N SER A 342 11.66 -5.30 -3.99
CA SER A 342 11.11 -5.42 -5.34
C SER A 342 10.25 -4.21 -5.71
N PHE A 343 9.32 -3.77 -4.88
CA PHE A 343 8.37 -2.69 -5.26
C PHE A 343 7.73 -2.95 -6.63
N ALA A 344 7.16 -4.15 -6.83
CA ALA A 344 6.80 -4.65 -8.14
C ALA A 344 5.45 -5.39 -8.16
N GLN A 345 5.03 -5.88 -9.33
CA GLN A 345 3.86 -6.75 -9.51
C GLN A 345 2.60 -6.11 -8.93
N GLY A 346 2.25 -4.95 -9.48
CA GLY A 346 1.10 -4.16 -9.05
C GLY A 346 1.31 -3.36 -7.76
N PHE A 347 2.53 -3.24 -7.25
CA PHE A 347 2.79 -2.48 -6.03
C PHE A 347 2.58 -0.97 -6.19
N ALA A 348 2.03 -0.31 -5.16
CA ALA A 348 1.85 1.15 -5.17
C ALA A 348 2.26 1.85 -3.86
N ILE A 349 2.84 3.05 -3.98
CA ILE A 349 3.32 3.83 -2.83
C ILE A 349 3.16 5.35 -2.94
N GLY A 350 2.75 5.98 -1.83
CA GLY A 350 2.77 7.44 -1.64
C GLY A 350 3.97 7.96 -0.87
N SER A 351 4.17 9.29 -0.88
CA SER A 351 5.21 9.93 -0.06
C SER A 351 4.65 10.30 1.30
N ARG A 352 5.23 9.71 2.35
CA ARG A 352 4.78 9.93 3.73
C ARG A 352 5.50 11.14 4.36
N PRO A 353 4.77 12.10 4.98
CA PRO A 353 3.32 12.19 5.11
C PRO A 353 2.63 13.04 4.02
N ASP A 354 3.35 13.44 2.97
CA ASP A 354 3.03 14.64 2.18
C ASP A 354 2.15 14.43 0.94
N ALA A 355 2.08 13.20 0.40
CA ALA A 355 1.30 12.91 -0.81
C ALA A 355 0.79 11.46 -0.85
N SER A 356 -0.42 11.29 -1.40
CA SER A 356 -0.99 9.97 -1.67
C SER A 356 -0.26 9.26 -2.80
N GLY A 357 -0.27 7.93 -2.77
CA GLY A 357 0.23 7.11 -3.85
C GLY A 357 -0.69 7.10 -5.07
N GLY A 358 -0.39 6.16 -5.97
CA GLY A 358 -1.12 5.90 -7.20
C GLY A 358 -1.90 4.59 -7.13
N VAL A 359 -2.24 4.09 -8.31
CA VAL A 359 -2.82 2.77 -8.54
C VAL A 359 -1.82 1.94 -9.32
N GLY A 360 -1.30 0.89 -8.70
CA GLY A 360 -0.46 -0.11 -9.37
C GLY A 360 -1.32 -1.33 -9.68
N PHE A 361 -1.16 -1.86 -10.89
CA PHE A 361 -1.90 -3.04 -11.33
C PHE A 361 -1.04 -3.94 -12.21
N LEU A 362 -0.99 -5.22 -11.85
CA LEU A 362 -0.59 -6.31 -12.73
C LEU A 362 -1.82 -7.19 -12.97
N GLY A 363 -2.12 -7.48 -14.22
CA GLY A 363 -3.11 -8.47 -14.62
C GLY A 363 -2.46 -9.51 -15.52
N ASP A 364 -2.67 -10.78 -15.20
CA ASP A 364 -2.46 -11.91 -16.10
C ASP A 364 -3.81 -12.62 -16.28
N ALA A 365 -4.10 -13.12 -17.47
CA ALA A 365 -5.41 -13.70 -17.76
C ALA A 365 -5.39 -15.20 -18.00
N GLN A 366 -4.29 -15.80 -18.46
CA GLN A 366 -4.25 -17.22 -18.82
C GLN A 366 -2.83 -17.80 -18.77
N GLY A 367 -2.72 -18.91 -18.05
CA GLY A 367 -1.71 -19.96 -18.15
C GLY A 367 -0.96 -20.17 -16.84
N ASN A 368 0.18 -20.87 -16.86
CA ASN A 368 0.85 -21.27 -15.62
C ASN A 368 2.08 -20.40 -15.36
N ASP A 369 1.97 -19.53 -14.38
CA ASP A 369 2.81 -18.36 -14.22
C ASP A 369 3.63 -18.37 -12.93
N PHE A 370 4.77 -17.69 -13.01
CA PHE A 370 5.74 -17.62 -11.93
C PHE A 370 5.94 -16.19 -11.47
N TYR A 371 5.30 -15.83 -10.36
CA TYR A 371 5.46 -14.55 -9.69
C TYR A 371 6.59 -14.60 -8.67
N ASN A 372 7.80 -14.25 -9.12
CA ASN A 372 9.02 -14.29 -8.32
C ASN A 372 9.49 -12.88 -7.91
N ALA A 373 9.17 -12.52 -6.67
CA ALA A 373 9.64 -11.29 -6.05
C ALA A 373 9.85 -11.51 -4.54
N GLU A 374 10.28 -10.50 -3.80
CA GLU A 374 10.62 -10.69 -2.39
C GLU A 374 9.88 -9.73 -1.47
N VAL A 375 10.31 -8.47 -1.38
CA VAL A 375 9.68 -7.48 -0.48
C VAL A 375 8.93 -6.41 -1.26
N PHE A 376 7.69 -6.10 -0.83
CA PHE A 376 6.81 -5.10 -1.46
C PHE A 376 6.36 -5.46 -2.88
N CYS A 377 5.60 -6.54 -3.03
CA CYS A 377 5.14 -7.00 -4.34
C CYS A 377 3.77 -7.69 -4.30
N GLN A 378 3.30 -8.19 -5.44
CA GLN A 378 2.10 -9.03 -5.58
C GLN A 378 0.86 -8.36 -5.00
N GLY A 379 0.43 -7.26 -5.62
CA GLY A 379 -0.79 -6.56 -5.23
C GLY A 379 -0.72 -5.83 -3.88
N THR A 380 0.48 -5.59 -3.37
CA THR A 380 0.68 -4.88 -2.09
C THR A 380 0.66 -3.37 -2.26
N SER A 381 0.33 -2.61 -1.21
CA SER A 381 0.47 -1.15 -1.24
C SER A 381 0.96 -0.51 0.06
N TYR A 382 1.40 0.75 -0.06
CA TYR A 382 1.90 1.53 1.06
C TYR A 382 1.45 3.01 0.98
N TRP A 383 0.87 3.56 2.04
CA TRP A 383 0.55 5.00 2.18
C TRP A 383 -0.40 5.61 1.14
N TYR A 384 -1.70 5.61 1.43
CA TYR A 384 -2.75 6.22 0.59
C TYR A 384 -2.65 5.81 -0.88
N ALA A 385 -2.41 4.52 -1.12
CA ALA A 385 -2.20 3.93 -2.43
C ALA A 385 -3.11 2.69 -2.59
N LEU A 386 -3.30 2.26 -3.84
CA LEU A 386 -3.98 1.02 -4.20
C LEU A 386 -3.00 0.17 -5.03
N GLY A 387 -2.68 -1.02 -4.52
CA GLY A 387 -1.89 -2.01 -5.24
C GLY A 387 -2.76 -3.23 -5.52
N MET A 388 -2.65 -3.79 -6.72
CA MET A 388 -3.52 -4.86 -7.19
C MET A 388 -2.74 -5.84 -8.05
N LEU A 389 -2.95 -7.13 -7.82
CA LEU A 389 -2.62 -8.21 -8.74
C LEU A 389 -3.91 -8.97 -9.02
N TRP A 390 -4.19 -9.22 -10.30
CA TRP A 390 -5.27 -10.09 -10.74
C TRP A 390 -4.68 -11.18 -11.63
N ASP A 391 -5.02 -12.41 -11.33
CA ASP A 391 -4.71 -13.59 -12.13
C ASP A 391 -6.02 -14.27 -12.59
N GLY A 392 -5.94 -14.99 -13.70
CA GLY A 392 -7.05 -15.59 -14.41
C GLY A 392 -7.13 -17.11 -14.23
N GLU A 393 -6.63 -17.86 -15.21
CA GLU A 393 -6.71 -19.34 -15.24
C GLU A 393 -5.30 -19.91 -15.23
N GLY A 394 -4.94 -20.85 -14.33
CA GLY A 394 -3.56 -21.30 -14.26
C GLY A 394 -3.20 -22.37 -13.24
N PHE A 395 -1.89 -22.58 -13.05
CA PHE A 395 -1.29 -23.30 -11.92
C PHE A 395 -0.10 -22.46 -11.51
N ASP A 396 -0.34 -21.56 -10.58
CA ASP A 396 0.45 -20.37 -10.41
C ASP A 396 1.30 -20.43 -9.14
N HIS A 397 2.48 -19.84 -9.28
CA HIS A 397 3.50 -19.88 -8.26
C HIS A 397 3.81 -18.47 -7.75
N TYR A 398 3.22 -18.13 -6.62
CA TYR A 398 3.45 -16.87 -5.92
C TYR A 398 4.54 -17.03 -4.87
N THR A 399 5.76 -16.62 -5.19
CA THR A 399 6.90 -16.66 -4.26
C THR A 399 7.29 -15.27 -3.77
N ALA A 400 7.35 -15.10 -2.46
CA ALA A 400 7.57 -13.83 -1.78
C ALA A 400 8.30 -13.96 -0.43
N ALA A 401 8.79 -12.82 0.08
CA ALA A 401 9.48 -12.75 1.37
C ALA A 401 8.67 -12.05 2.47
N GLN A 402 8.15 -10.84 2.24
CA GLN A 402 7.35 -10.07 3.22
C GLN A 402 6.67 -8.88 2.57
N TYR A 403 5.51 -8.44 3.11
CA TYR A 403 4.75 -7.32 2.57
C TYR A 403 4.29 -7.62 1.13
N THR A 404 3.54 -8.71 0.99
CA THR A 404 3.22 -9.32 -0.31
C THR A 404 1.79 -9.86 -0.37
N GLN A 405 1.37 -10.35 -1.53
CA GLN A 405 0.13 -11.14 -1.72
C GLN A 405 -1.11 -10.42 -1.17
N GLY A 406 -1.36 -9.24 -1.71
CA GLY A 406 -2.52 -8.43 -1.38
C GLY A 406 -2.45 -7.72 -0.03
N ALA A 407 -1.26 -7.59 0.57
CA ALA A 407 -1.12 -6.89 1.85
C ALA A 407 -1.34 -5.37 1.71
N GLY A 408 -2.13 -4.80 2.64
CA GLY A 408 -2.29 -3.36 2.75
C GLY A 408 -1.40 -2.80 3.86
N ILE A 409 -0.67 -1.70 3.63
CA ILE A 409 0.27 -1.14 4.61
C ILE A 409 0.08 0.37 4.79
N HIS A 410 -0.15 0.79 6.04
CA HIS A 410 -0.26 2.20 6.43
C HIS A 410 -1.28 2.99 5.60
N LEU A 411 -2.58 2.90 5.94
CA LEU A 411 -3.64 3.69 5.29
C LEU A 411 -3.74 3.45 3.77
N SER A 412 -3.48 2.23 3.31
CA SER A 412 -3.55 1.84 1.90
C SER A 412 -4.43 0.61 1.70
N VAL A 413 -4.64 0.20 0.45
CA VAL A 413 -5.38 -1.01 0.08
C VAL A 413 -4.50 -1.89 -0.79
N GLY A 414 -4.22 -3.11 -0.36
CA GLY A 414 -3.60 -4.14 -1.19
C GLY A 414 -4.64 -5.19 -1.56
N ALA A 415 -4.54 -5.74 -2.77
CA ALA A 415 -5.42 -6.80 -3.25
C ALA A 415 -4.67 -7.77 -4.16
N LEU A 416 -4.81 -9.06 -3.90
CA LEU A 416 -4.51 -10.13 -4.84
C LEU A 416 -5.83 -10.89 -5.08
N ILE A 417 -6.18 -11.10 -6.33
CA ILE A 417 -7.35 -11.87 -6.72
C ILE A 417 -6.89 -12.90 -7.75
N ASP A 418 -7.15 -14.16 -7.44
CA ASP A 418 -7.00 -15.29 -8.35
C ASP A 418 -8.39 -15.83 -8.71
N GLU A 419 -8.58 -16.35 -9.92
CA GLU A 419 -9.87 -16.80 -10.43
C GLU A 419 -9.99 -18.33 -10.58
N GLU A 420 -8.98 -19.04 -11.09
CA GLU A 420 -8.99 -20.51 -11.27
C GLU A 420 -7.57 -21.10 -11.30
N GLY A 421 -7.27 -22.09 -10.48
CA GLY A 421 -5.99 -22.81 -10.55
C GLY A 421 -5.66 -23.59 -9.29
N ASP A 422 -4.80 -24.62 -9.37
CA ASP A 422 -4.36 -25.34 -8.15
C ASP A 422 -3.12 -24.64 -7.55
N ASP A 423 -3.25 -23.44 -7.02
CA ASP A 423 -2.14 -22.50 -6.89
C ASP A 423 -1.29 -22.66 -5.63
N SER A 424 -0.12 -22.02 -5.66
CA SER A 424 0.80 -22.02 -4.53
C SER A 424 1.23 -20.63 -4.10
N TYR A 425 0.85 -20.29 -2.88
CA TYR A 425 1.10 -19.01 -2.25
C TYR A 425 2.14 -19.16 -1.15
N PHE A 426 3.38 -18.80 -1.46
CA PHE A 426 4.47 -18.80 -0.49
C PHE A 426 4.92 -17.39 -0.15
N SER A 427 4.73 -16.99 1.10
CA SER A 427 5.42 -15.84 1.69
C SER A 427 6.20 -16.25 2.92
N ARG A 428 7.51 -15.98 2.94
CA ARG A 428 8.36 -16.38 4.07
C ARG A 428 7.92 -15.73 5.39
N LEU A 429 7.44 -14.49 5.35
CA LEU A 429 7.06 -13.69 6.52
C LEU A 429 5.78 -12.86 6.26
N GLY A 430 4.93 -12.74 7.27
CA GLY A 430 3.87 -11.73 7.29
C GLY A 430 4.42 -10.32 7.59
N PRO A 431 3.73 -9.23 7.21
CA PRO A 431 2.38 -9.23 6.66
C PRO A 431 2.30 -9.68 5.20
N SER A 432 1.40 -10.59 4.90
CA SER A 432 1.15 -11.13 3.54
C SER A 432 -0.27 -11.70 3.43
N GLN A 433 -0.69 -12.21 2.28
CA GLN A 433 -1.92 -13.03 2.13
C GLN A 433 -3.17 -12.37 2.70
N GLY A 434 -3.48 -11.20 2.15
CA GLY A 434 -4.64 -10.41 2.54
C GLY A 434 -4.52 -9.77 3.93
N GLU A 435 -3.31 -9.69 4.50
CA GLU A 435 -3.08 -8.99 5.77
C GLU A 435 -3.16 -7.47 5.63
N GLY A 436 -3.92 -6.84 6.54
CA GLY A 436 -3.87 -5.40 6.74
C GLY A 436 -2.89 -5.05 7.86
N HIS A 437 -2.07 -4.02 7.68
CA HIS A 437 -1.21 -3.44 8.71
C HIS A 437 -1.32 -1.90 8.82
N ASP A 438 -1.66 -1.41 10.02
CA ASP A 438 -1.71 0.03 10.38
C ASP A 438 -2.78 0.83 9.60
N LEU A 439 -4.06 0.61 9.94
CA LEU A 439 -5.22 1.30 9.35
C LEU A 439 -5.40 1.07 7.83
N SER A 440 -4.81 0.02 7.30
CA SER A 440 -4.95 -0.37 5.89
C SER A 440 -5.98 -1.50 5.72
N VAL A 441 -6.19 -1.89 4.45
CA VAL A 441 -6.98 -3.05 4.07
C VAL A 441 -6.09 -3.97 3.23
N GLY A 442 -5.92 -5.22 3.67
CA GLY A 442 -5.36 -6.29 2.84
C GLY A 442 -6.47 -7.20 2.35
N VAL A 443 -6.35 -7.68 1.11
CA VAL A 443 -7.30 -8.60 0.47
C VAL A 443 -6.54 -9.67 -0.30
N LEU A 444 -6.84 -10.92 -0.03
CA LEU A 444 -6.54 -12.04 -0.93
C LEU A 444 -7.86 -12.79 -1.15
N VAL A 445 -8.23 -12.97 -2.41
CA VAL A 445 -9.36 -13.79 -2.82
C VAL A 445 -8.85 -14.82 -3.81
N ASP A 446 -9.03 -16.09 -3.46
CA ASP A 446 -8.97 -17.21 -4.38
C ASP A 446 -10.40 -17.69 -4.64
N ARG A 447 -10.68 -18.12 -5.86
CA ARG A 447 -12.02 -18.52 -6.29
C ARG A 447 -12.17 -20.02 -6.52
N LYS A 448 -11.15 -20.75 -6.96
CA LYS A 448 -11.25 -22.16 -7.33
C LYS A 448 -9.88 -22.84 -7.41
N GLY A 449 -9.80 -24.02 -6.83
CA GLY A 449 -8.76 -25.02 -7.07
C GLY A 449 -8.28 -25.63 -5.76
N ASP A 450 -7.39 -26.62 -5.81
CA ASP A 450 -6.82 -27.21 -4.60
C ASP A 450 -5.51 -26.48 -4.22
N ASP A 451 -5.58 -25.51 -3.29
CA ASP A 451 -4.54 -24.50 -3.10
C ASP A 451 -3.60 -24.72 -1.90
N GLY A 452 -2.37 -24.22 -2.03
CA GLY A 452 -1.36 -24.23 -0.98
C GLY A 452 -0.98 -22.85 -0.47
N TYR A 453 -1.33 -22.52 0.77
CA TYR A 453 -1.00 -21.24 1.40
C TYR A 453 0.02 -21.38 2.53
N TYR A 454 1.15 -20.70 2.42
CA TYR A 454 2.12 -20.57 3.50
C TYR A 454 2.47 -19.11 3.78
N CYS A 455 2.25 -18.68 5.03
CA CYS A 455 2.94 -17.51 5.56
C CYS A 455 3.17 -17.56 7.06
N SER A 456 4.20 -16.87 7.56
CA SER A 456 4.52 -16.93 8.99
C SER A 456 3.39 -16.42 9.88
N GLY A 457 2.67 -15.38 9.40
CA GLY A 457 1.60 -14.69 10.12
C GLY A 457 0.25 -15.38 10.04
N GLY A 458 -0.02 -16.19 9.01
CA GLY A 458 -1.36 -16.70 8.70
C GLY A 458 -2.21 -15.71 7.91
N GLN A 459 -3.33 -16.17 7.38
CA GLN A 459 -4.07 -15.47 6.32
C GLN A 459 -5.15 -14.52 6.89
N GLY A 460 -5.41 -13.41 6.17
CA GLY A 460 -6.55 -12.53 6.44
C GLY A 460 -6.50 -11.80 7.78
N ILE A 461 -5.31 -11.37 8.23
CA ILE A 461 -5.12 -10.80 9.57
C ILE A 461 -5.25 -9.27 9.58
N GLY A 462 -6.00 -8.77 10.56
CA GLY A 462 -6.09 -7.35 10.88
C GLY A 462 -5.06 -6.91 11.93
N LEU A 463 -3.85 -6.56 11.49
CA LEU A 463 -2.79 -6.01 12.35
C LEU A 463 -2.87 -4.48 12.56
N THR A 464 -2.81 -4.08 13.82
CA THR A 464 -2.70 -2.67 14.23
C THR A 464 -3.85 -1.84 13.66
N ASN A 465 -5.08 -2.30 13.91
CA ASN A 465 -6.33 -1.60 13.59
C ASN A 465 -6.66 -1.52 12.09
N SER A 466 -6.18 -2.49 11.34
CA SER A 466 -6.45 -2.67 9.92
C SER A 466 -7.58 -3.68 9.70
N VAL A 467 -7.91 -3.87 8.43
CA VAL A 467 -8.76 -4.97 7.96
C VAL A 467 -7.88 -5.94 7.17
N GLY A 468 -7.86 -7.20 7.56
CA GLY A 468 -7.37 -8.28 6.72
C GLY A 468 -8.54 -9.13 6.23
N LEU A 469 -8.54 -9.45 4.95
CA LEU A 469 -9.55 -10.28 4.31
C LEU A 469 -8.83 -11.37 3.50
N PHE A 470 -9.14 -12.60 3.85
CA PHE A 470 -8.80 -13.78 3.08
C PHE A 470 -10.11 -14.53 2.76
N ALA A 471 -10.29 -14.88 1.50
CA ALA A 471 -11.39 -15.71 1.06
C ALA A 471 -10.88 -16.73 0.03
N ASP A 472 -11.01 -18.01 0.37
CA ASP A 472 -10.97 -19.13 -0.56
C ASP A 472 -12.42 -19.56 -0.83
N CYS A 473 -12.75 -19.90 -2.08
CA CYS A 473 -14.13 -20.16 -2.47
C CYS A 473 -14.46 -21.61 -2.85
N ASP A 474 -13.49 -22.44 -3.25
CA ASP A 474 -13.71 -23.82 -3.70
C ASP A 474 -12.40 -24.59 -3.78
N GLY A 475 -12.22 -25.70 -3.05
CA GLY A 475 -10.95 -26.44 -3.09
C GLY A 475 -10.82 -27.56 -2.09
N ASN A 476 -9.64 -28.15 -1.94
CA ASN A 476 -9.19 -28.86 -0.74
C ASN A 476 -7.81 -28.33 -0.39
N ASP A 477 -7.74 -27.44 0.59
CA ASP A 477 -6.59 -26.56 0.66
C ASP A 477 -5.68 -26.86 1.84
N TRP A 478 -4.45 -26.36 1.72
CA TRP A 478 -3.47 -26.36 2.80
C TRP A 478 -3.25 -24.95 3.31
N TYR A 479 -3.76 -24.67 4.51
CA TYR A 479 -3.48 -23.42 5.19
C TYR A 479 -2.36 -23.61 6.21
N MET A 480 -1.18 -23.08 5.90
CA MET A 480 0.02 -23.26 6.72
C MET A 480 0.45 -21.93 7.34
N CYS A 481 0.75 -21.98 8.64
CA CYS A 481 1.39 -20.86 9.34
C CYS A 481 2.32 -21.33 10.45
N SER A 482 3.35 -20.53 10.74
CA SER A 482 4.29 -20.82 11.83
C SER A 482 3.90 -20.16 13.16
N ASP A 483 3.17 -19.04 13.12
CA ASP A 483 2.65 -18.39 14.32
C ASP A 483 1.32 -19.05 14.75
N SER A 484 1.17 -19.32 16.04
CA SER A 484 -0.03 -19.93 16.63
C SER A 484 -0.95 -18.89 17.29
N LEU A 485 -0.44 -17.69 17.60
CA LEU A 485 -1.14 -16.68 18.39
C LEU A 485 -2.02 -15.76 17.54
N LEU A 486 -1.47 -15.24 16.45
CA LEU A 486 -2.19 -14.46 15.44
C LEU A 486 -2.12 -15.29 14.16
N SER A 487 -3.25 -15.85 13.73
CA SER A 487 -3.35 -16.69 12.54
C SER A 487 -4.80 -16.69 12.00
N HIS A 488 -5.00 -16.95 10.71
CA HIS A 488 -6.31 -17.30 10.10
C HIS A 488 -7.49 -16.42 10.58
N GLY A 489 -7.57 -15.20 10.05
CA GLY A 489 -8.66 -14.27 10.36
C GLY A 489 -8.49 -13.58 11.71
N SER A 490 -7.29 -13.61 12.29
CA SER A 490 -7.03 -12.97 13.59
C SER A 490 -6.99 -11.44 13.50
N SER A 491 -7.16 -10.77 14.64
CA SER A 491 -6.85 -9.34 14.74
C SER A 491 -6.36 -8.92 16.12
N ASN A 492 -5.45 -7.96 16.19
CA ASN A 492 -4.99 -7.44 17.48
C ASN A 492 -5.61 -6.06 17.80
N ALA A 493 -5.77 -5.80 19.09
CA ALA A 493 -6.08 -4.47 19.58
C ALA A 493 -4.79 -3.68 19.71
N ALA A 494 -4.70 -2.53 19.05
CA ALA A 494 -3.56 -1.64 19.16
C ALA A 494 -4.05 -0.20 19.25
N ARG A 495 -3.28 0.68 19.92
CA ARG A 495 -3.51 2.13 19.88
C ARG A 495 -4.97 2.59 20.18
N GLY A 496 -5.69 1.83 21.01
CA GLY A 496 -7.02 2.21 21.50
C GLY A 496 -8.24 1.72 20.72
N PHE A 497 -8.09 0.86 19.72
CA PHE A 497 -9.19 0.22 18.99
C PHE A 497 -8.73 -1.12 18.38
N GLY A 498 -9.63 -1.90 17.80
CA GLY A 498 -9.34 -3.23 17.25
C GLY A 498 -9.25 -3.22 15.73
N GLY A 499 -8.47 -4.13 15.15
CA GLY A 499 -8.56 -4.49 13.74
C GLY A 499 -9.64 -5.54 13.47
N MET A 500 -9.94 -5.78 12.20
CA MET A 500 -10.79 -6.88 11.73
C MET A 500 -9.93 -7.87 10.96
N GLY A 501 -10.02 -9.14 11.31
CA GLY A 501 -9.48 -10.22 10.49
C GLY A 501 -10.63 -11.07 10.01
N LEU A 502 -10.64 -11.41 8.74
CA LEU A 502 -11.61 -12.33 8.18
C LEU A 502 -10.89 -13.40 7.39
N PHE A 503 -11.16 -14.65 7.76
CA PHE A 503 -10.78 -15.82 7.01
C PHE A 503 -12.06 -16.53 6.58
N VAL A 504 -12.20 -16.81 5.31
CA VAL A 504 -13.33 -17.54 4.77
C VAL A 504 -12.78 -18.60 3.86
N ASP A 505 -13.08 -19.85 4.17
CA ASP A 505 -13.11 -20.93 3.19
C ASP A 505 -14.61 -21.25 2.93
N LEU A 506 -14.99 -21.53 1.68
CA LEU A 506 -16.37 -21.81 1.28
C LEU A 506 -16.63 -23.25 0.86
N ALA A 507 -15.62 -24.08 0.62
CA ALA A 507 -15.81 -25.47 0.27
C ALA A 507 -14.51 -26.26 0.33
N GLY A 508 -14.53 -27.41 1.00
CA GLY A 508 -13.43 -28.35 0.86
C GLY A 508 -13.32 -29.39 1.96
N ARG A 509 -12.13 -29.99 2.02
CA ARG A 509 -11.64 -30.79 3.13
C ARG A 509 -10.22 -30.38 3.44
N ASP A 510 -10.10 -29.39 4.31
CA ASP A 510 -8.87 -28.62 4.35
C ASP A 510 -7.97 -29.03 5.50
N ARG A 511 -6.69 -28.71 5.32
CA ARG A 511 -5.65 -29.03 6.27
C ARG A 511 -5.16 -27.77 6.95
N TYR A 512 -5.23 -27.82 8.28
CA TYR A 512 -4.82 -26.73 9.15
C TYR A 512 -3.74 -27.19 10.15
N PRO A 513 -2.91 -26.27 10.68
CA PRO A 513 -1.87 -26.62 11.62
C PRO A 513 -2.49 -26.95 12.98
N GLN A 514 -2.24 -28.14 13.54
CA GLN A 514 -2.87 -28.60 14.80
C GLN A 514 -2.71 -27.62 15.99
N ALA A 515 -1.62 -26.85 16.03
CA ALA A 515 -1.32 -25.92 17.12
C ALA A 515 -2.10 -24.58 17.05
N SER A 516 -2.82 -24.31 15.96
CA SER A 516 -3.48 -23.02 15.70
C SER A 516 -4.89 -22.92 16.29
N GLY A 517 -5.52 -24.04 16.68
CA GLY A 517 -6.89 -24.07 17.20
C GLY A 517 -7.99 -23.81 16.15
N VAL A 518 -7.62 -23.73 14.87
CA VAL A 518 -8.56 -23.73 13.72
C VAL A 518 -8.64 -25.15 13.14
N ALA A 519 -9.72 -25.46 12.43
CA ALA A 519 -9.94 -26.79 11.85
C ALA A 519 -11.06 -26.77 10.82
N ASP A 520 -11.01 -27.78 9.95
CA ASP A 520 -12.00 -28.12 8.93
C ASP A 520 -13.46 -28.05 9.44
N ARG A 521 -14.34 -27.43 8.67
CA ARG A 521 -15.80 -27.32 8.89
C ARG A 521 -16.18 -26.69 10.22
N ARG A 522 -15.45 -25.65 10.61
CA ARG A 522 -15.71 -24.93 11.86
C ARG A 522 -15.84 -23.43 11.65
N PHE A 523 -16.49 -22.83 12.64
CA PHE A 523 -16.42 -21.40 12.88
C PHE A 523 -15.52 -21.15 14.09
N TRP A 524 -14.67 -20.14 13.99
CA TRP A 524 -13.86 -19.66 15.09
C TRP A 524 -13.82 -18.13 15.14
N THR A 525 -13.45 -17.62 16.31
CA THR A 525 -13.14 -16.20 16.52
C THR A 525 -11.78 -16.09 17.15
N LYS A 526 -10.94 -15.18 16.66
CA LYS A 526 -9.62 -14.90 17.22
C LYS A 526 -9.39 -13.41 17.38
N GLY A 527 -8.67 -13.02 18.44
CA GLY A 527 -8.27 -11.64 18.61
C GLY A 527 -9.42 -10.70 18.98
N THR A 528 -9.45 -9.48 18.44
CA THR A 528 -10.40 -8.44 18.86
C THR A 528 -11.73 -8.51 18.11
N TYR A 529 -11.66 -8.49 16.77
CA TYR A 529 -12.77 -8.63 15.85
C TYR A 529 -12.37 -9.56 14.69
N GLY A 530 -11.68 -10.65 15.02
CA GLY A 530 -11.28 -11.66 14.06
C GLY A 530 -12.25 -12.83 14.02
N ALA A 531 -12.61 -13.27 12.82
CA ALA A 531 -13.45 -14.44 12.60
C ALA A 531 -12.86 -15.28 11.47
N GLY A 532 -13.00 -16.60 11.61
CA GLY A 532 -12.75 -17.52 10.53
C GLY A 532 -13.88 -18.54 10.41
N LEU A 533 -14.16 -18.97 9.19
CA LEU A 533 -15.20 -19.93 8.89
C LEU A 533 -14.83 -20.75 7.67
N ASP A 534 -15.28 -22.00 7.67
CA ASP A 534 -15.03 -23.02 6.65
C ASP A 534 -16.33 -23.85 6.48
N PHE A 535 -16.67 -24.24 5.25
CA PHE A 535 -17.95 -24.86 4.86
C PHE A 535 -17.80 -26.24 4.18
N ASP A 536 -18.80 -27.13 4.40
CA ASP A 536 -18.84 -28.47 3.79
C ASP A 536 -19.59 -28.47 2.43
N ARG A 537 -18.88 -28.27 1.31
CA ARG A 537 -19.36 -28.54 -0.06
C ARG A 537 -18.39 -29.53 -0.74
N PRO A 538 -18.89 -30.53 -1.50
CA PRO A 538 -18.04 -31.64 -1.96
C PRO A 538 -17.15 -31.26 -3.14
N ALA A 539 -15.85 -31.19 -2.90
CA ALA A 539 -14.78 -31.11 -3.90
C ALA A 539 -14.38 -32.50 -4.46
N SER A 540 -13.75 -32.52 -5.65
CA SER A 540 -13.22 -33.72 -6.33
C SER A 540 -11.73 -33.92 -6.04
N VAL A 541 -11.31 -35.17 -5.81
CA VAL A 541 -10.16 -35.57 -4.96
C VAL A 541 -9.01 -36.23 -5.76
N VAL A 542 -7.71 -36.03 -5.40
CA VAL A 542 -6.67 -37.07 -5.03
C VAL A 542 -5.44 -36.47 -4.28
N ASP A 543 -5.06 -37.08 -3.14
CA ASP A 543 -4.05 -36.70 -2.12
C ASP A 543 -2.52 -36.91 -2.41
N TRP A 544 -1.62 -36.06 -1.83
CA TRP A 544 -0.28 -36.43 -1.28
C TRP A 544 0.34 -35.35 -0.32
N GLU A 545 1.31 -35.71 0.56
CA GLU A 545 2.00 -34.88 1.61
C GLU A 545 3.31 -35.58 2.13
N PRO A 546 4.17 -35.06 3.07
CA PRO A 546 5.06 -33.86 3.19
C PRO A 546 6.52 -34.16 3.75
N ASP A 547 7.38 -33.15 4.09
CA ASP A 547 8.18 -32.99 5.37
C ASP A 547 9.33 -31.90 5.41
N VAL A 548 9.87 -31.62 6.61
CA VAL A 548 10.21 -30.31 7.29
C VAL A 548 11.73 -30.03 7.64
N ASP A 549 12.07 -28.75 7.97
CA ASP A 549 12.86 -28.21 9.14
C ASP A 549 14.35 -27.68 9.03
N THR A 550 14.76 -26.91 10.06
CA THR A 550 15.58 -25.66 10.22
C THR A 550 17.01 -25.78 10.82
N THR A 551 17.78 -24.66 10.92
CA THR A 551 18.47 -24.07 12.14
C THR A 551 19.70 -23.14 11.90
N ASP A 552 20.30 -22.59 12.98
CA ASP A 552 20.78 -21.21 13.32
C ASP A 552 22.32 -21.09 13.63
N ILE A 553 22.78 -19.97 14.27
CA ILE A 553 24.06 -19.65 15.04
C ILE A 553 25.01 -18.58 14.38
N GLY A 554 25.70 -17.59 15.00
CA GLY A 554 26.10 -17.18 16.38
C GLY A 554 26.87 -15.81 16.46
N GLU A 555 27.42 -15.44 17.64
CA GLU A 555 27.80 -14.08 18.18
C GLU A 555 29.21 -13.47 17.89
N ASP A 556 29.40 -12.13 18.11
CA ASP A 556 30.59 -11.58 18.84
C ASP A 556 30.51 -10.06 19.26
N SER A 557 31.42 -9.60 20.13
CA SER A 557 31.32 -8.33 20.90
C SER A 557 32.45 -7.28 20.83
N VAL A 558 32.11 -5.98 20.80
CA VAL A 558 33.02 -4.81 21.01
C VAL A 558 32.32 -3.71 21.85
N VAL A 559 33.06 -2.98 22.71
CA VAL A 559 32.55 -1.86 23.54
C VAL A 559 32.46 -0.56 22.72
N ALA A 560 31.26 0.00 22.56
CA ALA A 560 31.00 1.15 21.67
C ALA A 560 30.81 2.50 22.42
N PRO A 561 31.04 3.66 21.76
CA PRO A 561 30.72 5.02 22.28
C PRO A 561 29.23 5.23 22.59
N VAL A 562 28.86 6.18 23.48
CA VAL A 562 27.45 6.43 23.88
C VAL A 562 26.52 6.72 22.71
N GLU A 563 26.98 7.49 21.72
CA GLU A 563 26.21 7.74 20.49
C GLU A 563 25.96 6.45 19.69
N SER A 564 26.97 5.60 19.55
CA SER A 564 26.87 4.31 18.86
C SER A 564 26.00 3.31 19.63
N LEU A 565 26.10 3.32 20.97
CA LEU A 565 25.23 2.55 21.85
C LEU A 565 23.78 3.05 21.77
N PHE A 566 23.56 4.36 21.74
CA PHE A 566 22.23 4.95 21.56
C PHE A 566 21.65 4.55 20.20
N LYS A 567 22.41 4.68 19.11
CA LYS A 567 22.00 4.24 17.76
C LYS A 567 21.65 2.74 17.73
N THR A 568 22.47 1.90 18.35
CA THR A 568 22.24 0.44 18.40
C THR A 568 21.06 0.05 19.29
N ALA A 569 20.86 0.75 20.42
CA ALA A 569 19.74 0.55 21.34
C ALA A 569 18.40 1.06 20.78
N SER A 570 18.47 1.93 19.76
CA SER A 570 17.36 2.45 18.96
C SER A 570 17.12 1.64 17.68
N LEU A 571 17.66 0.43 17.51
CA LEU A 571 17.29 -0.46 16.41
C LEU A 571 16.00 -1.23 16.71
N TRP A 572 15.37 -1.77 15.66
CA TRP A 572 14.16 -2.57 15.76
C TRP A 572 14.45 -3.93 16.43
N GLU A 573 13.63 -4.31 17.41
CA GLU A 573 13.85 -5.47 18.27
C GLU A 573 13.16 -6.71 17.69
N VAL A 574 13.60 -7.17 16.50
CA VAL A 574 13.06 -8.36 15.81
C VAL A 574 14.18 -9.30 15.35
N GLY A 575 13.86 -10.60 15.21
CA GLY A 575 14.80 -11.64 14.76
C GLY A 575 16.11 -11.67 15.56
N ASN A 576 17.23 -11.80 14.85
CA ASN A 576 18.57 -11.95 15.45
C ASN A 576 19.10 -10.66 16.10
N VAL A 577 18.46 -9.51 15.86
CA VAL A 577 18.85 -8.19 16.38
C VAL A 577 18.32 -7.95 17.81
N VAL A 578 17.33 -8.72 18.27
CA VAL A 578 16.76 -8.63 19.64
C VAL A 578 17.86 -8.67 20.71
N LYS A 579 18.78 -9.64 20.60
CA LYS A 579 19.89 -9.81 21.54
C LYS A 579 20.85 -8.61 21.52
N LYS A 580 21.14 -8.06 20.32
CA LYS A 580 22.00 -6.89 20.11
C LYS A 580 21.39 -5.61 20.71
N VAL A 581 20.10 -5.36 20.49
CA VAL A 581 19.37 -4.20 21.03
C VAL A 581 19.30 -4.26 22.56
N ARG A 582 18.93 -5.41 23.12
CA ARG A 582 18.87 -5.61 24.58
C ARG A 582 20.24 -5.41 25.22
N ARG A 583 21.30 -5.90 24.59
CA ARG A 583 22.68 -5.69 25.03
C ARG A 583 23.08 -4.22 24.99
N ALA A 584 22.83 -3.53 23.89
CA ALA A 584 23.14 -2.11 23.75
C ALA A 584 22.37 -1.25 24.77
N ARG A 585 21.09 -1.55 25.02
CA ARG A 585 20.28 -0.91 26.08
C ARG A 585 20.87 -1.14 27.48
N LYS A 586 21.30 -2.36 27.78
CA LYS A 586 21.97 -2.69 29.06
C LYS A 586 23.29 -1.92 29.22
N GLN A 587 24.08 -1.83 28.14
CA GLN A 587 25.34 -1.06 28.13
C GLN A 587 25.09 0.45 28.26
N LEU A 588 24.08 0.98 27.59
CA LEU A 588 23.69 2.39 27.67
C LEU A 588 23.14 2.75 29.06
N LEU A 589 22.36 1.86 29.68
CA LEU A 589 21.91 2.00 31.07
C LEU A 589 23.10 2.00 32.05
N ALA A 590 24.12 1.16 31.81
CA ALA A 590 25.34 1.14 32.62
C ALA A 590 26.17 2.44 32.51
N ARG A 591 25.98 3.24 31.46
CA ARG A 591 26.56 4.60 31.35
C ARG A 591 25.85 5.63 32.23
N GLY A 592 24.72 5.27 32.83
CA GLY A 592 24.01 6.09 33.80
C GLY A 592 23.63 7.47 33.23
N ARG A 593 24.06 8.53 33.93
CA ARG A 593 23.76 9.92 33.61
C ARG A 593 24.18 10.34 32.20
N GLU A 594 25.31 9.84 31.69
CA GLU A 594 25.84 10.18 30.37
C GLU A 594 24.86 9.78 29.24
N GLY A 595 24.25 8.59 29.36
CA GLY A 595 23.26 8.10 28.38
C GLY A 595 21.97 8.90 28.39
N VAL A 596 21.48 9.29 29.57
CA VAL A 596 20.27 10.11 29.72
C VAL A 596 20.49 11.52 29.19
N GLU A 597 21.61 12.15 29.52
CA GLU A 597 21.92 13.50 29.04
C GLU A 597 22.08 13.55 27.52
N TYR A 598 22.79 12.57 26.92
CA TYR A 598 22.88 12.49 25.45
C TYR A 598 21.49 12.37 24.83
N ALA A 599 20.68 11.42 25.30
CA ALA A 599 19.34 11.17 24.76
C ALA A 599 18.41 12.39 24.87
N LEU A 600 18.34 13.01 26.05
CA LEU A 600 17.36 14.06 26.34
C LEU A 600 17.82 15.47 25.98
N THR A 601 19.09 15.69 25.67
CA THR A 601 19.58 17.01 25.20
C THR A 601 19.88 17.05 23.72
N LYS A 602 20.40 15.95 23.14
CA LYS A 602 20.81 15.90 21.72
C LYS A 602 19.73 15.33 20.81
N LYS A 603 18.85 14.47 21.32
CA LYS A 603 17.90 13.70 20.49
C LYS A 603 16.42 13.95 20.83
N ILE A 604 16.11 14.75 21.84
CA ILE A 604 14.74 14.94 22.35
C ILE A 604 13.71 15.42 21.32
N ASP A 605 14.14 16.07 20.23
CA ASP A 605 13.29 16.48 19.10
C ASP A 605 13.20 15.46 17.96
N THR A 606 13.61 14.21 18.21
CA THR A 606 13.55 13.12 17.23
C THR A 606 12.13 12.86 16.71
N LYS A 607 12.06 12.48 15.43
CA LYS A 607 10.87 11.94 14.76
C LYS A 607 10.88 10.41 14.71
N ASP A 608 12.01 9.78 15.05
CA ASP A 608 12.18 8.33 15.00
C ASP A 608 11.53 7.68 16.23
N GLY A 609 10.56 6.79 15.99
CA GLY A 609 9.86 6.06 17.04
C GLY A 609 10.75 5.09 17.82
N LEU A 610 11.85 4.62 17.21
CA LEU A 610 12.79 3.71 17.85
C LEU A 610 13.76 4.44 18.78
N GLU A 611 14.23 5.62 18.36
CA GLU A 611 14.96 6.53 19.26
C GLU A 611 14.07 6.93 20.44
N LEU A 612 12.79 7.24 20.19
CA LEU A 612 11.84 7.56 21.26
C LEU A 612 11.62 6.37 22.21
N ARG A 613 11.44 5.14 21.69
CA ARG A 613 11.31 3.93 22.51
C ARG A 613 12.55 3.65 23.36
N ASN A 614 13.74 3.92 22.84
CA ASN A 614 14.99 3.82 23.60
C ASN A 614 15.04 4.88 24.72
N MET A 615 14.58 6.11 24.44
CA MET A 615 14.42 7.13 25.50
C MET A 615 13.44 6.68 26.57
N GLU A 616 12.31 6.06 26.20
CA GLU A 616 11.34 5.51 27.17
C GLU A 616 12.01 4.54 28.15
N PHE A 617 12.81 3.62 27.62
CA PHE A 617 13.59 2.67 28.42
C PHE A 617 14.53 3.39 29.40
N LEU A 618 15.23 4.43 28.95
CA LEU A 618 16.15 5.21 29.81
C LEU A 618 15.43 5.99 30.90
N VAL A 619 14.33 6.68 30.58
CA VAL A 619 13.60 7.49 31.57
C VAL A 619 12.86 6.64 32.59
N GLN A 620 12.42 5.43 32.21
CA GLN A 620 11.85 4.45 33.14
C GLN A 620 12.91 3.91 34.11
N ALA A 621 14.13 3.67 33.62
CA ALA A 621 15.21 3.15 34.43
C ALA A 621 15.88 4.20 35.32
N MET A 622 15.89 5.48 34.91
CA MET A 622 16.57 6.58 35.61
C MET A 622 15.68 7.84 35.73
N PRO A 623 14.51 7.74 36.40
CA PRO A 623 13.52 8.81 36.44
C PRO A 623 14.07 10.11 37.04
N ASP A 624 14.77 10.04 38.18
CA ASP A 624 15.24 11.25 38.87
C ASP A 624 16.31 12.02 38.08
N THR A 625 17.08 11.32 37.24
CA THR A 625 18.04 11.96 36.32
C THR A 625 17.33 12.60 35.13
N ALA A 626 16.26 11.98 34.65
CA ALA A 626 15.51 12.46 33.49
C ALA A 626 14.61 13.67 33.81
N LYS A 627 13.96 13.72 34.98
CA LYS A 627 12.96 14.75 35.36
C LYS A 627 13.41 16.19 35.10
N PRO A 628 14.59 16.66 35.56
CA PRO A 628 15.00 18.04 35.34
C PRO A 628 15.17 18.38 33.85
N LEU A 629 15.69 17.42 33.07
CA LEU A 629 15.91 17.57 31.62
C LEU A 629 14.58 17.60 30.85
N LEU A 630 13.64 16.73 31.21
CA LEU A 630 12.30 16.72 30.59
C LEU A 630 11.48 17.96 30.97
N PHE A 631 11.63 18.47 32.20
CA PHE A 631 10.98 19.72 32.62
C PHE A 631 11.51 20.94 31.84
N ALA A 632 12.82 20.98 31.59
CA ALA A 632 13.42 21.96 30.67
C ALA A 632 12.94 21.75 29.24
N GLY A 633 12.87 20.49 28.77
CA GLY A 633 12.42 20.13 27.43
C GLY A 633 10.98 20.54 27.12
N MET A 634 10.06 20.50 28.09
CA MET A 634 8.70 21.05 27.96
C MET A 634 8.65 22.58 27.76
N ARG A 635 9.77 23.28 27.92
CA ARG A 635 9.95 24.72 27.62
C ARG A 635 10.84 24.97 26.41
N ASP A 636 11.30 23.93 25.71
CA ASP A 636 12.16 24.06 24.54
C ASP A 636 11.43 24.83 23.42
N ARG A 637 12.18 25.58 22.60
CA ARG A 637 11.64 26.31 21.45
C ARG A 637 11.13 25.36 20.36
N ARG A 638 11.72 24.17 20.24
CA ARG A 638 11.38 23.15 19.26
C ARG A 638 10.10 22.42 19.65
N PHE A 639 9.15 22.36 18.73
CA PHE A 639 7.84 21.76 18.96
C PHE A 639 7.91 20.28 19.34
N LEU A 640 8.77 19.50 18.66
CA LEU A 640 8.93 18.07 18.93
C LEU A 640 9.57 17.82 20.31
N ALA A 641 10.61 18.57 20.67
CA ALA A 641 11.22 18.49 21.98
C ALA A 641 10.22 18.66 23.12
N ARG A 642 9.33 19.67 23.04
CA ARG A 642 8.28 19.88 24.06
C ARG A 642 7.31 18.70 24.18
N ASN A 643 6.84 18.20 23.04
CA ASN A 643 5.84 17.14 22.99
C ASN A 643 6.42 15.76 23.37
N ASN A 644 7.64 15.46 22.92
CA ASN A 644 8.38 14.26 23.30
C ASN A 644 8.73 14.28 24.79
N SER A 645 9.09 15.45 25.34
CA SER A 645 9.35 15.60 26.77
C SER A 645 8.12 15.28 27.61
N ALA A 646 6.95 15.84 27.26
CA ALA A 646 5.70 15.52 27.95
C ALA A 646 5.34 14.03 27.85
N TYR A 647 5.52 13.43 26.67
CA TYR A 647 5.31 12.00 26.47
C TYR A 647 6.22 11.12 27.35
N LEU A 648 7.52 11.42 27.39
CA LEU A 648 8.50 10.67 28.18
C LEU A 648 8.25 10.82 29.69
N VAL A 649 7.78 11.98 30.16
CA VAL A 649 7.30 12.14 31.56
C VAL A 649 6.17 11.15 31.85
N GLY A 650 5.23 10.99 30.91
CA GLY A 650 4.16 9.98 31.01
C GLY A 650 4.68 8.56 31.19
N LYS A 651 5.70 8.19 30.41
CA LYS A 651 6.25 6.83 30.39
C LYS A 651 7.00 6.43 31.66
N MET A 652 7.33 7.39 32.51
CA MET A 652 7.87 7.13 33.86
C MET A 652 6.80 6.63 34.85
N GLY A 653 5.51 6.73 34.51
CA GLY A 653 4.42 6.28 35.37
C GLY A 653 4.36 7.04 36.69
N ARG A 654 4.07 6.32 37.79
CA ARG A 654 3.93 6.91 39.14
C ARG A 654 5.21 7.60 39.65
N ALA A 655 6.38 7.31 39.06
CA ALA A 655 7.62 8.00 39.42
C ALA A 655 7.56 9.50 39.06
N ALA A 656 6.68 9.92 38.16
CA ALA A 656 6.50 11.29 37.70
C ALA A 656 5.24 12.00 38.29
N LEU A 657 4.72 11.54 39.42
CA LEU A 657 3.57 12.19 40.10
C LEU A 657 3.84 13.67 40.44
N ASP A 658 5.08 13.99 40.80
CA ASP A 658 5.57 15.36 41.04
C ASP A 658 5.57 16.25 39.78
N CYS A 659 5.41 15.65 38.58
CA CYS A 659 5.38 16.36 37.31
C CYS A 659 3.95 16.69 36.82
N VAL A 660 2.89 16.26 37.50
CA VAL A 660 1.49 16.44 37.06
C VAL A 660 1.12 17.92 36.87
N ASP A 661 1.44 18.77 37.85
CA ASP A 661 1.15 20.22 37.75
C ASP A 661 1.94 20.88 36.62
N SER A 662 3.12 20.36 36.31
CA SER A 662 3.95 20.83 35.21
C SER A 662 3.36 20.50 33.84
N LEU A 663 2.83 19.28 33.68
CA LEU A 663 2.11 18.84 32.48
C LEU A 663 0.83 19.65 32.28
N LEU A 664 0.07 19.88 33.36
CA LEU A 664 -1.14 20.72 33.33
C LEU A 664 -0.86 22.17 32.97
N LEU A 665 0.21 22.75 33.53
CA LEU A 665 0.62 24.11 33.20
C LEU A 665 1.08 24.21 31.74
N ALA A 666 1.85 23.24 31.25
CA ALA A 666 2.29 23.20 29.86
C ALA A 666 1.11 23.05 28.88
N LEU A 667 0.09 22.27 29.24
CA LEU A 667 -1.16 22.15 28.49
C LEU A 667 -1.93 23.48 28.49
N LYS A 668 -2.11 24.10 29.65
CA LYS A 668 -2.81 25.39 29.81
C LYS A 668 -2.17 26.50 28.97
N ASP A 669 -0.84 26.56 28.97
CA ASP A 669 -0.06 27.53 28.20
C ASP A 669 0.04 27.17 26.70
N LYS A 670 -0.62 26.09 26.27
CA LYS A 670 -0.56 25.57 24.88
C LYS A 670 0.86 25.27 24.41
N ARG A 671 1.78 24.99 25.33
CA ARG A 671 3.18 24.62 25.03
C ARG A 671 3.28 23.21 24.48
N ILE A 672 2.42 22.31 24.96
CA ILE A 672 2.30 20.93 24.48
C ILE A 672 0.91 20.68 23.91
N THR A 673 0.79 19.70 23.01
CA THR A 673 -0.51 19.36 22.41
C THR A 673 -1.43 18.68 23.41
N PRO A 674 -2.76 18.87 23.31
CA PRO A 674 -3.74 18.16 24.13
C PRO A 674 -3.57 16.64 24.13
N ARG A 675 -3.33 16.04 22.96
CA ARG A 675 -3.03 14.62 22.80
C ARG A 675 -1.88 14.17 23.69
N ARG A 676 -0.75 14.89 23.67
CA ARG A 676 0.44 14.52 24.43
C ARG A 676 0.24 14.73 25.93
N ALA A 677 -0.46 15.79 26.32
CA ALA A 677 -0.80 16.04 27.71
C ALA A 677 -1.73 14.95 28.28
N ALA A 678 -2.84 14.65 27.60
CA ALA A 678 -3.81 13.64 28.05
C ALA A 678 -3.17 12.24 28.15
N ASN A 679 -2.38 11.85 27.15
CA ASN A 679 -1.65 10.57 27.18
C ASN A 679 -0.69 10.49 28.38
N ALA A 680 0.13 11.53 28.58
CA ALA A 680 1.10 11.55 29.66
C ALA A 680 0.43 11.55 31.04
N LEU A 681 -0.60 12.36 31.25
CA LEU A 681 -1.36 12.42 32.50
C LEU A 681 -2.05 11.09 32.82
N GLY A 682 -2.58 10.40 31.80
CA GLY A 682 -3.12 9.05 31.94
C GLY A 682 -2.08 8.01 32.34
N ASP A 683 -0.87 8.07 31.76
CA ASP A 683 0.22 7.13 32.06
C ASP A 683 0.86 7.41 33.43
N VAL A 684 0.95 8.66 33.89
CA VAL A 684 1.44 9.02 35.24
C VAL A 684 0.55 8.40 36.34
N GLY A 685 -0.76 8.34 36.11
CA GLY A 685 -1.69 7.63 36.98
C GLY A 685 -2.27 8.44 38.14
N ASP A 686 -2.21 9.79 38.11
CA ASP A 686 -2.88 10.63 39.11
C ASP A 686 -4.36 10.83 38.76
N SER A 687 -5.24 10.08 39.44
CA SER A 687 -6.69 10.15 39.20
C SER A 687 -7.29 11.54 39.45
N LEU A 688 -6.66 12.39 40.26
CA LEU A 688 -7.15 13.74 40.57
C LEU A 688 -7.08 14.69 39.37
N VAL A 689 -6.37 14.30 38.31
CA VAL A 689 -6.27 15.11 37.09
C VAL A 689 -7.54 15.05 36.24
N VAL A 690 -8.38 14.01 36.39
CA VAL A 690 -9.51 13.75 35.49
C VAL A 690 -10.42 14.98 35.32
N PRO A 691 -10.94 15.64 36.38
CA PRO A 691 -11.77 16.83 36.22
C PRO A 691 -11.10 17.97 35.44
N LYS A 692 -9.76 18.04 35.44
CA LYS A 692 -8.98 19.09 34.77
C LYS A 692 -8.81 18.84 33.26
N ILE A 693 -9.06 17.63 32.77
CA ILE A 693 -8.86 17.26 31.36
C ILE A 693 -10.15 16.86 30.62
N LEU A 694 -11.30 16.71 31.30
CA LEU A 694 -12.56 16.28 30.68
C LEU A 694 -13.01 17.17 29.50
N TYR A 695 -12.65 18.46 29.50
CA TYR A 695 -12.98 19.35 28.39
C TYR A 695 -12.36 18.90 27.05
N LEU A 696 -11.28 18.12 27.07
CA LEU A 696 -10.63 17.56 25.88
C LEU A 696 -11.44 16.44 25.21
N LEU A 697 -12.43 15.86 25.88
CA LEU A 697 -13.41 14.95 25.26
C LEU A 697 -14.31 15.65 24.24
N ARG A 698 -14.24 16.98 24.14
CA ARG A 698 -15.00 17.80 23.17
C ARG A 698 -14.08 18.56 22.22
N ASP A 699 -12.80 18.20 22.17
CA ASP A 699 -11.82 18.83 21.30
C ASP A 699 -12.15 18.61 19.82
N THR A 700 -11.80 19.58 18.98
CA THR A 700 -12.06 19.52 17.53
C THR A 700 -11.35 18.35 16.86
N PHE A 701 -10.18 17.96 17.37
CA PHE A 701 -9.39 16.86 16.82
C PHE A 701 -9.83 15.53 17.43
N GLU A 702 -10.23 14.59 16.58
CA GLU A 702 -10.65 13.23 16.96
C GLU A 702 -9.63 12.54 17.89
N VAL A 703 -8.35 12.56 17.52
CA VAL A 703 -7.27 11.91 18.29
C VAL A 703 -7.16 12.46 19.72
N SER A 704 -7.47 13.74 19.93
CA SER A 704 -7.49 14.33 21.27
C SER A 704 -8.61 13.75 22.13
N ARG A 705 -9.80 13.54 21.54
CA ARG A 705 -10.94 12.92 22.21
C ARG A 705 -10.67 11.46 22.56
N ILE A 706 -10.12 10.68 21.63
CA ILE A 706 -9.75 9.26 21.84
C ILE A 706 -8.80 9.12 23.04
N VAL A 707 -7.66 9.83 22.99
CA VAL A 707 -6.61 9.71 24.02
C VAL A 707 -7.11 10.21 25.38
N THR A 708 -8.01 11.21 25.40
CA THR A 708 -8.62 11.68 26.64
C THR A 708 -9.55 10.63 27.23
N ALA A 709 -10.35 9.95 26.41
CA ALA A 709 -11.22 8.87 26.87
C ALA A 709 -10.39 7.69 27.44
N GLU A 710 -9.34 7.27 26.73
CA GLU A 710 -8.40 6.26 27.22
C GLU A 710 -7.75 6.66 28.56
N ALA A 711 -7.29 7.91 28.68
CA ALA A 711 -6.70 8.41 29.91
C ALA A 711 -7.71 8.34 31.07
N CYS A 712 -8.97 8.73 30.84
CA CYS A 712 -10.03 8.59 31.87
C CYS A 712 -10.24 7.13 32.28
N GLY A 713 -10.22 6.20 31.32
CA GLY A 713 -10.32 4.75 31.56
C GLY A 713 -9.14 4.20 32.39
N LYS A 714 -7.91 4.60 32.05
CA LYS A 714 -6.69 4.23 32.82
C LYS A 714 -6.73 4.74 34.25
N LEU A 715 -7.19 5.98 34.43
CA LEU A 715 -7.24 6.66 35.73
C LEU A 715 -8.41 6.20 36.61
N ARG A 716 -9.42 5.55 36.02
CA ARG A 716 -10.57 4.96 36.71
C ARG A 716 -11.30 5.91 37.67
N ASN A 717 -11.28 7.23 37.40
CA ASN A 717 -11.97 8.20 38.24
C ASN A 717 -13.45 8.30 37.83
N PRO A 718 -14.41 8.01 38.75
CA PRO A 718 -15.84 8.08 38.46
C PRO A 718 -16.34 9.44 37.98
N ALA A 719 -15.61 10.53 38.26
CA ALA A 719 -15.93 11.87 37.77
C ALA A 719 -16.00 11.96 36.23
N ALA A 720 -15.36 11.03 35.50
CA ALA A 720 -15.43 10.99 34.04
C ALA A 720 -16.72 10.39 33.49
N ILE A 721 -17.46 9.61 34.28
CA ILE A 721 -18.61 8.81 33.82
C ILE A 721 -19.64 9.66 33.04
N PRO A 722 -20.10 10.83 33.54
CA PRO A 722 -21.11 11.61 32.82
C PRO A 722 -20.63 12.13 31.45
N ASP A 723 -19.35 12.51 31.35
CA ASP A 723 -18.78 12.99 30.09
C ASP A 723 -18.50 11.84 29.11
N LEU A 724 -17.99 10.70 29.58
CA LEU A 724 -17.79 9.50 28.76
C LEU A 724 -19.11 8.95 28.20
N ILE A 725 -20.19 8.95 29.00
CA ILE A 725 -21.53 8.55 28.49
C ILE A 725 -22.00 9.49 27.39
N ARG A 726 -21.68 10.80 27.48
CA ARG A 726 -21.96 11.73 26.37
C ARG A 726 -21.10 11.43 25.15
N THR A 727 -19.83 11.06 25.34
CA THR A 727 -18.90 10.70 24.28
C THR A 727 -19.30 9.43 23.52
N LEU A 728 -20.14 8.55 24.09
CA LEU A 728 -20.77 7.46 23.33
C LEU A 728 -21.63 7.95 22.15
N GLN A 729 -22.02 9.22 22.14
CA GLN A 729 -22.77 9.86 21.03
C GLN A 729 -21.86 10.60 20.04
N ASP A 730 -20.54 10.45 20.13
CA ASP A 730 -19.62 11.07 19.17
C ASP A 730 -19.88 10.54 17.76
N ARG A 731 -19.66 11.40 16.75
CA ARG A 731 -19.87 11.06 15.34
C ARG A 731 -18.87 9.97 14.87
N GLU A 732 -17.66 9.97 15.41
CA GLU A 732 -16.60 9.04 15.01
C GLU A 732 -16.68 7.74 15.81
N PHE A 733 -16.57 6.60 15.11
CA PHE A 733 -16.65 5.28 15.72
C PHE A 733 -15.55 5.01 16.75
N THR A 734 -14.31 5.38 16.42
CA THR A 734 -13.11 5.25 17.26
C THR A 734 -13.28 5.94 18.62
N VAL A 735 -13.88 7.14 18.63
CA VAL A 735 -14.15 7.90 19.85
C VAL A 735 -15.20 7.22 20.72
N ARG A 736 -16.27 6.69 20.11
CA ARG A 736 -17.29 5.91 20.84
C ARG A 736 -16.71 4.64 21.47
N SER A 737 -15.87 3.92 20.74
CA SER A 737 -15.19 2.71 21.24
C SER A 737 -14.25 3.03 22.40
N ALA A 738 -13.48 4.13 22.32
CA ALA A 738 -12.60 4.55 23.42
C ALA A 738 -13.41 4.92 24.68
N ALA A 739 -14.55 5.60 24.52
CA ALA A 739 -15.43 5.94 25.63
C ALA A 739 -16.10 4.72 26.27
N GLU A 740 -16.54 3.75 25.46
CA GLU A 740 -17.04 2.47 25.93
C GLU A 740 -16.01 1.71 26.78
N MET A 741 -14.80 1.52 26.24
CA MET A 741 -13.72 0.85 26.97
C MET A 741 -13.36 1.58 28.26
N ALA A 742 -13.37 2.92 28.24
CA ALA A 742 -13.12 3.73 29.43
C ALA A 742 -14.20 3.52 30.51
N LEU A 743 -15.48 3.48 30.13
CA LEU A 743 -16.58 3.19 31.05
C LEU A 743 -16.46 1.78 31.66
N VAL A 744 -16.09 0.78 30.84
CA VAL A 744 -15.85 -0.60 31.29
C VAL A 744 -14.64 -0.70 32.22
N ALA A 745 -13.59 0.09 31.96
CA ALA A 745 -12.38 0.14 32.77
C ALA A 745 -12.60 0.84 34.12
N ILE A 746 -13.44 1.88 34.19
CA ILE A 746 -13.87 2.52 35.45
C ILE A 746 -14.64 1.51 36.31
N GLY A 747 -15.42 0.63 35.68
CA GLY A 747 -16.09 -0.48 36.34
C GLY A 747 -17.56 -0.22 36.65
N THR A 748 -18.10 -0.94 37.62
CA THR A 748 -19.55 -1.07 37.86
C THR A 748 -20.24 0.24 38.25
N LEU A 749 -19.48 1.24 38.74
CA LEU A 749 -19.97 2.60 38.98
C LEU A 749 -20.52 3.28 37.71
N SER A 750 -20.06 2.88 36.52
CA SER A 750 -20.56 3.39 35.24
C SER A 750 -21.97 2.91 34.91
N LEU A 751 -22.41 1.79 35.51
CA LEU A 751 -23.59 1.05 35.06
C LEU A 751 -24.89 1.84 35.27
N GLU A 752 -25.08 2.46 36.43
CA GLU A 752 -26.29 3.24 36.71
C GLU A 752 -26.44 4.43 35.74
N GLY A 753 -25.35 5.17 35.51
CA GLY A 753 -25.36 6.30 34.57
C GLY A 753 -25.64 5.89 33.13
N ILE A 754 -25.16 4.72 32.71
CA ILE A 754 -25.48 4.14 31.39
C ILE A 754 -26.97 3.81 31.31
N LEU A 755 -27.52 3.11 32.31
CA LEU A 755 -28.92 2.70 32.35
C LEU A 755 -29.88 3.90 32.35
N GLU A 756 -29.58 4.94 33.12
CA GLU A 756 -30.39 6.17 33.19
C GLU A 756 -30.51 6.90 31.85
N ARG A 757 -29.49 6.78 30.99
CA ARG A 757 -29.42 7.48 29.70
C ARG A 757 -29.70 6.59 28.50
N LEU A 758 -29.84 5.29 28.70
CA LEU A 758 -29.97 4.27 27.65
C LEU A 758 -31.14 4.58 26.71
N SER A 759 -32.31 4.95 27.25
CA SER A 759 -33.54 5.25 26.48
C SER A 759 -33.42 6.50 25.59
N GLY A 760 -32.48 7.40 25.89
CA GLY A 760 -32.21 8.59 25.09
C GLY A 760 -31.21 8.37 23.96
N MET A 761 -30.53 7.22 23.92
CA MET A 761 -29.51 6.91 22.91
C MET A 761 -30.13 6.27 21.66
N LYS A 762 -29.54 6.54 20.50
CA LYS A 762 -30.00 6.02 19.20
C LYS A 762 -28.82 5.59 18.34
N GLY A 763 -29.09 4.71 17.38
CA GLY A 763 -28.10 4.26 16.40
C GLY A 763 -26.86 3.62 17.07
N PRO A 764 -25.65 3.86 16.55
CA PRO A 764 -24.43 3.22 17.08
C PRO A 764 -24.17 3.50 18.56
N ALA A 765 -24.51 4.68 19.05
CA ALA A 765 -24.32 5.06 20.45
C ALA A 765 -25.04 4.12 21.42
N LEU A 766 -26.26 3.70 21.07
CA LEU A 766 -27.03 2.73 21.85
C LEU A 766 -26.31 1.38 21.90
N GLY A 767 -25.77 0.90 20.77
CA GLY A 767 -25.04 -0.37 20.74
C GLY A 767 -23.79 -0.39 21.61
N HIS A 768 -22.99 0.69 21.60
CA HIS A 768 -21.83 0.81 22.50
C HIS A 768 -22.25 0.87 23.99
N ALA A 769 -23.34 1.56 24.31
CA ALA A 769 -23.88 1.62 25.67
C ALA A 769 -24.37 0.25 26.17
N VAL A 770 -25.07 -0.50 25.31
CA VAL A 770 -25.52 -1.86 25.59
C VAL A 770 -24.34 -2.79 25.84
N ARG A 771 -23.30 -2.72 25.01
CA ARG A 771 -22.10 -3.55 25.17
C ARG A 771 -21.37 -3.24 26.48
N ALA A 772 -21.16 -1.97 26.80
CA ALA A 772 -20.59 -1.56 28.08
C ALA A 772 -21.43 -2.07 29.27
N ALA A 773 -22.76 -1.93 29.21
CA ALA A 773 -23.65 -2.39 30.27
C ALA A 773 -23.58 -3.91 30.46
N GLY A 774 -23.54 -4.69 29.37
CA GLY A 774 -23.40 -6.15 29.40
C GLY A 774 -22.07 -6.60 30.02
N GLU A 775 -20.96 -6.01 29.59
CA GLU A 775 -19.61 -6.26 30.14
C GLU A 775 -19.53 -5.94 31.64
N LEU A 776 -20.16 -4.85 32.07
CA LEU A 776 -20.18 -4.45 33.47
C LEU A 776 -21.09 -5.35 34.31
N ALA A 777 -22.25 -5.74 33.78
CA ALA A 777 -23.18 -6.64 34.47
C ALA A 777 -22.60 -8.05 34.66
N ALA A 778 -21.79 -8.53 33.71
CA ALA A 778 -21.08 -9.82 33.83
C ALA A 778 -20.07 -9.84 35.00
N LYS A 779 -19.56 -8.69 35.41
CA LYS A 779 -18.62 -8.55 36.55
C LYS A 779 -19.31 -8.41 37.90
N LEU A 780 -20.63 -8.25 37.93
CA LEU A 780 -21.40 -8.27 39.17
C LEU A 780 -21.56 -9.73 39.56
N ASP A 781 -20.85 -10.26 40.54
CA ASP A 781 -20.84 -11.71 40.87
C ASP A 781 -21.38 -12.03 42.27
N THR A 782 -21.56 -11.03 43.14
CA THR A 782 -22.04 -11.23 44.52
C THR A 782 -23.57 -11.23 44.66
N THR A 783 -24.08 -11.87 45.71
CA THR A 783 -25.52 -11.89 46.05
C THR A 783 -26.09 -10.48 46.24
N GLU A 784 -25.30 -9.56 46.79
CA GLU A 784 -25.67 -8.17 47.03
C GLU A 784 -25.81 -7.37 45.71
N GLN A 785 -25.05 -7.76 44.68
CA GLN A 785 -25.05 -7.11 43.36
C GLN A 785 -26.07 -7.72 42.38
N ARG A 786 -26.73 -8.82 42.75
CA ARG A 786 -27.71 -9.51 41.92
C ARG A 786 -28.87 -8.61 41.49
N ALA A 787 -29.35 -7.73 42.37
CA ALA A 787 -30.43 -6.80 42.08
C ALA A 787 -30.08 -5.85 40.92
N LEU A 788 -28.84 -5.34 40.88
CA LEU A 788 -28.37 -4.47 39.82
C LEU A 788 -28.19 -5.24 38.50
N ARG A 789 -27.69 -6.48 38.55
CA ARG A 789 -27.59 -7.37 37.38
C ARG A 789 -28.95 -7.63 36.75
N VAL A 790 -29.96 -7.96 37.56
CA VAL A 790 -31.35 -8.17 37.10
C VAL A 790 -31.92 -6.89 36.48
N ARG A 791 -31.75 -5.74 37.15
CA ARG A 791 -32.19 -4.44 36.62
C ARG A 791 -31.54 -4.10 35.28
N THR A 792 -30.25 -4.40 35.10
CA THR A 792 -29.56 -4.23 33.82
C THR A 792 -30.22 -5.10 32.75
N GLN A 793 -30.48 -6.36 33.05
CA GLN A 793 -31.14 -7.26 32.11
C GLN A 793 -32.55 -6.80 31.74
N GLU A 794 -33.35 -6.36 32.71
CA GLU A 794 -34.69 -5.80 32.48
C GLU A 794 -34.64 -4.56 31.58
N ALA A 795 -33.62 -3.71 31.74
CA ALA A 795 -33.44 -2.53 30.90
C ALA A 795 -32.99 -2.87 29.47
N LEU A 796 -32.18 -3.93 29.30
CA LEU A 796 -31.67 -4.37 28.00
C LEU A 796 -32.68 -5.24 27.24
N LEU A 797 -33.53 -6.00 27.93
CA LEU A 797 -34.42 -6.99 27.34
C LEU A 797 -35.35 -6.44 26.25
N PRO A 798 -35.96 -5.25 26.36
CA PRO A 798 -36.79 -4.69 25.29
C PRO A 798 -36.03 -4.47 23.97
N LEU A 799 -34.70 -4.34 24.01
CA LEU A 799 -33.87 -4.06 22.84
C LEU A 799 -33.64 -5.29 21.95
N VAL A 800 -34.00 -6.49 22.41
CA VAL A 800 -33.96 -7.71 21.59
C VAL A 800 -34.95 -7.65 20.42
N GLY A 801 -35.99 -6.81 20.52
CA GLY A 801 -36.95 -6.52 19.45
C GLY A 801 -36.70 -5.19 18.73
N HIS A 802 -35.51 -4.58 18.89
CA HIS A 802 -35.22 -3.29 18.30
C HIS A 802 -35.16 -3.36 16.76
N ARG A 803 -35.60 -2.30 16.08
CA ARG A 803 -35.64 -2.25 14.60
C ARG A 803 -34.28 -2.44 13.92
N ASP A 804 -33.21 -2.06 14.59
CA ASP A 804 -31.83 -2.12 14.10
C ASP A 804 -31.20 -3.46 14.49
N ALA A 805 -30.78 -4.26 13.51
CA ALA A 805 -30.21 -5.59 13.70
C ALA A 805 -28.92 -5.56 14.52
N PHE A 806 -28.09 -4.52 14.35
CA PHE A 806 -26.87 -4.38 15.15
C PHE A 806 -27.18 -4.20 16.64
N VAL A 807 -28.21 -3.42 16.97
CA VAL A 807 -28.67 -3.24 18.36
C VAL A 807 -29.19 -4.57 18.91
N ARG A 808 -29.99 -5.32 18.15
CA ARG A 808 -30.45 -6.65 18.58
C ARG A 808 -29.28 -7.59 18.84
N LEU A 809 -28.32 -7.68 17.92
CA LEU A 809 -27.13 -8.51 18.02
C LEU A 809 -26.36 -8.23 19.33
N VAL A 810 -25.99 -6.96 19.57
CA VAL A 810 -25.21 -6.61 20.77
C VAL A 810 -26.04 -6.75 22.04
N THR A 811 -27.36 -6.59 22.00
CA THR A 811 -28.25 -6.85 23.14
C THR A 811 -28.27 -8.34 23.49
N VAL A 812 -28.38 -9.22 22.50
CA VAL A 812 -28.37 -10.68 22.73
C VAL A 812 -27.03 -11.12 23.34
N ASP A 813 -25.91 -10.65 22.79
CA ASP A 813 -24.58 -10.91 23.36
C ASP A 813 -24.45 -10.38 24.80
N ALA A 814 -24.85 -9.13 25.04
CA ALA A 814 -24.79 -8.49 26.36
C ALA A 814 -25.61 -9.24 27.42
N LEU A 815 -26.83 -9.67 27.08
CA LEU A 815 -27.68 -10.47 27.96
C LEU A 815 -27.10 -11.87 28.20
N GLY A 816 -26.46 -12.47 27.19
CA GLY A 816 -25.84 -13.78 27.27
C GLY A 816 -24.69 -13.86 28.29
N LYS A 817 -23.93 -12.77 28.47
CA LYS A 817 -22.80 -12.71 29.41
C LYS A 817 -23.18 -12.85 30.89
N SER A 818 -24.45 -12.63 31.23
CA SER A 818 -24.94 -12.70 32.62
C SER A 818 -26.25 -13.49 32.78
N LEU A 819 -26.54 -14.38 31.83
CA LEU A 819 -27.87 -14.94 31.53
C LEU A 819 -28.64 -15.56 32.72
N GLU A 820 -29.69 -14.89 33.20
CA GLU A 820 -30.61 -15.43 34.22
C GLU A 820 -31.73 -16.33 33.59
N PRO A 821 -32.35 -17.25 34.36
CA PRO A 821 -33.45 -18.12 33.89
C PRO A 821 -34.60 -17.41 33.18
N ALA A 822 -35.09 -16.31 33.77
CA ALA A 822 -36.23 -15.57 33.21
C ALA A 822 -35.90 -14.92 31.86
N VAL A 823 -34.66 -14.44 31.69
CA VAL A 823 -34.18 -13.81 30.46
C VAL A 823 -34.01 -14.85 29.35
N ALA A 824 -33.48 -16.04 29.66
CA ALA A 824 -33.31 -17.10 28.68
C ALA A 824 -34.63 -17.54 28.03
N GLY A 825 -35.72 -17.63 28.81
CA GLY A 825 -37.05 -17.91 28.26
C GLY A 825 -37.50 -16.85 27.26
N LYS A 826 -37.27 -15.58 27.57
CA LYS A 826 -37.59 -14.45 26.70
C LYS A 826 -36.73 -14.39 25.43
N LEU A 827 -35.45 -14.76 25.54
CA LEU A 827 -34.58 -14.90 24.36
C LEU A 827 -35.04 -16.04 23.43
N ARG A 828 -35.50 -17.18 23.98
CA ARG A 828 -36.09 -18.26 23.16
C ARG A 828 -37.35 -17.81 22.43
N GLU A 829 -38.23 -17.07 23.10
CA GLU A 829 -39.42 -16.48 22.45
C GLU A 829 -39.03 -15.52 21.31
N ALA A 830 -38.07 -14.62 21.56
CA ALA A 830 -37.62 -13.65 20.57
C ALA A 830 -36.90 -14.30 19.38
N GLN A 831 -36.12 -15.36 19.61
CA GLN A 831 -35.39 -16.11 18.58
C GLN A 831 -36.35 -16.66 17.51
N ILE A 832 -37.56 -17.11 17.87
CA ILE A 832 -38.55 -17.66 16.93
C ILE A 832 -38.93 -16.64 15.85
N SER A 833 -38.98 -15.36 16.23
CA SER A 833 -39.35 -14.26 15.35
C SER A 833 -38.16 -13.55 14.67
N GLU A 834 -36.92 -13.93 14.99
CA GLU A 834 -35.73 -13.31 14.40
C GLU A 834 -35.45 -13.88 13.00
N THR A 835 -35.18 -12.99 12.05
CA THR A 835 -34.91 -13.36 10.65
C THR A 835 -33.49 -13.03 10.21
N ASP A 836 -32.77 -12.20 10.99
CA ASP A 836 -31.39 -11.85 10.67
C ASP A 836 -30.43 -13.00 11.05
N PRO A 837 -29.64 -13.53 10.09
CA PRO A 837 -28.81 -14.71 10.32
C PRO A 837 -27.69 -14.49 11.34
N PHE A 838 -27.14 -13.27 11.44
CA PHE A 838 -26.10 -12.95 12.41
C PHE A 838 -26.67 -12.88 13.82
N VAL A 839 -27.85 -12.26 13.97
CA VAL A 839 -28.56 -12.21 15.26
C VAL A 839 -28.99 -13.62 15.69
N LEU A 840 -29.51 -14.44 14.75
CA LEU A 840 -29.85 -15.84 15.01
C LEU A 840 -28.66 -16.66 15.51
N THR A 841 -27.47 -16.43 14.94
CA THR A 841 -26.23 -17.07 15.38
C THR A 841 -25.88 -16.70 16.82
N ALA A 842 -26.01 -15.41 17.18
CA ALA A 842 -25.82 -14.99 18.57
C ALA A 842 -26.83 -15.63 19.53
N TYR A 843 -28.12 -15.71 19.14
CA TYR A 843 -29.13 -16.44 19.93
C TYR A 843 -28.74 -17.90 20.15
N ARG A 844 -28.33 -18.60 19.08
CA ARG A 844 -27.91 -20.02 19.16
C ARG A 844 -26.70 -20.17 20.09
N ALA A 845 -25.68 -19.34 19.94
CA ALA A 845 -24.47 -19.39 20.76
C ALA A 845 -24.78 -19.15 22.25
N VAL A 846 -25.60 -18.14 22.56
CA VAL A 846 -25.95 -17.79 23.94
C VAL A 846 -26.82 -18.88 24.59
N LEU A 847 -27.80 -19.43 23.86
CA LEU A 847 -28.71 -20.45 24.40
C LEU A 847 -28.04 -21.83 24.54
N ALA A 848 -27.11 -22.19 23.64
CA ALA A 848 -26.37 -23.45 23.70
C ALA A 848 -25.41 -23.54 24.90
N ARG A 849 -24.72 -22.44 25.26
CA ARG A 849 -23.79 -22.38 26.41
C ARG A 849 -24.43 -22.72 27.76
N ARG A 850 -25.77 -22.70 27.85
CA ARG A 850 -26.52 -23.04 29.06
C ARG A 850 -27.05 -24.47 29.07
N GLU A 851 -27.21 -25.10 27.92
CA GLU A 851 -27.59 -26.52 27.88
C GLU A 851 -26.41 -27.43 28.28
N GLN A 852 -25.19 -26.88 28.29
CA GLN A 852 -23.94 -27.55 28.69
C GLN A 852 -23.47 -27.25 30.13
N ASN A 853 -24.04 -26.24 30.81
CA ASN A 853 -23.72 -25.82 32.19
C ASN A 853 -24.93 -26.03 33.10
#